data_AF-A0AAD9DVD3-F1
#
_entry.id   AF-A0AAD9DVD3-F1
#
_cell.length_a   1.000
_cell.length_b   1.000
_cell.length_c   1.000
_cell.angle_alpha   90.00
_cell.angle_beta   90.00
_cell.angle_gamma   90.00
#
_symmetry.space_group_name_H-M   'P 1'
#
loop_
_entity.id
_entity.type
_entity.pdbx_description
1 polymer ?
#
loop_
_entity_poly.entity_id
_entity_poly.type
_entity_poly.pdbx_seq_one_letter_code
_entity_poly.pdbx_strand_id
1 'polypeptide(L)'
;MAEVSEILMSVLSTVRVPRPGDRVHKDECALSFASPESEGGLYVCMNSFLGFGSQFVERHHARTGQRAYLHITRTRKSQKEDDNSSGSGDPPKKKPTRLAIGIEGGFDVEQEQYEEEVKVVLFPDRQEVTSEDLATMPDVVRERVSLSMTGLLAADSVSQTLQVQQWDGEVRQESKHAPDLKQLDNGVKIPPSGWKCEVCELQENLWMNLTDGKVLCGRRYFDGSGGNNHALQHFQQTGYPLAVKLGTITPDGADVYSYDEDDMVLDSKLAEHLSHFGIDMMTMEKTERTMTELEIAVNQRVGEWEVIQESGTTLRPLWGPGLTGMKNLGNSCYLNSVMQVLFTVPDFQERYVSNIDKILDEAPSDPTQDFKTQVAKLGHGLLSGEYSKPAPDPGDDLSAPSEPRGDQVGIAPRMFKALVGRGHPEFSTNRQQDAQEFLLHFINMVERNCRSGPNPSEAFRFLVEERIVCQQSQKAKYTQRVDYIVQLPVLMDQATNADELQEAERLREEAESTGTPPPAAPRAQIPFSACLDALSEPETLTDFWSSAVQGKTTATKTTRFASFPDYLVIQIKKFTFGLDWVPKKLDVSIDVPDTLDLSALRGTGQQPGEELLPEVAPPPLMTPDVEVKGILGSHGTEEDDSLYSPLLSPVLDDSTVSQLCEMGFPLEACRKAVYFTGNTGIDAAMNWVMGHMDDADFSAPLVLPGSSSAPGSTPTESVPEEHLATIVSMGFSRDQATRALRATSNVLERAVDWIFSHLDDLESMEVSEGGRSEAGSEGSRDPPPGPRVRDGPGKYELFAFISHMGTSTMCGHYVCHIKKDQQWVIFNDQKVCASEKPPKDLGYLYFYRRVAE
;
A
#
# COMPACT_ATOMS: atom_id res chain seq x y z
N MET A 1 45.63 11.54 26.21
CA MET A 1 45.97 11.78 24.78
C MET A 1 46.80 10.66 24.16
N ALA A 2 47.96 10.27 24.70
CA ALA A 2 48.74 9.15 24.14
C ALA A 2 47.95 7.82 24.12
N GLU A 3 47.26 7.50 25.21
CA GLU A 3 46.41 6.29 25.34
C GLU A 3 45.19 6.32 24.38
N VAL A 4 44.56 7.48 24.19
CA VAL A 4 43.44 7.67 23.25
C VAL A 4 43.88 7.50 21.80
N SER A 5 45.08 8.01 21.47
CA SER A 5 45.70 7.85 20.15
C SER A 5 46.02 6.38 19.85
N GLU A 6 46.51 5.62 20.82
CA GLU A 6 46.74 4.17 20.70
C GLU A 6 45.44 3.39 20.51
N ILE A 7 44.38 3.75 21.23
CA ILE A 7 43.05 3.16 21.06
C ILE A 7 42.52 3.45 19.66
N LEU A 8 42.59 4.71 19.20
CA LEU A 8 42.11 5.10 17.88
C LEU A 8 42.90 4.42 16.74
N MET A 9 44.22 4.24 16.92
CA MET A 9 45.06 3.42 16.06
C MET A 9 44.60 1.97 16.01
N SER A 10 44.24 1.38 17.15
CA SER A 10 43.80 -0.02 17.21
C SER A 10 42.47 -0.28 16.48
N VAL A 11 41.62 0.74 16.34
CA VAL A 11 40.29 0.63 15.70
C VAL A 11 40.26 1.23 14.30
N LEU A 12 41.39 1.72 13.79
CA LEU A 12 41.46 2.46 12.52
C LEU A 12 41.02 1.62 11.31
N SER A 13 41.18 0.29 11.37
CA SER A 13 40.68 -0.64 10.35
C SER A 13 39.15 -0.63 10.21
N THR A 14 38.44 -0.29 11.28
CA THR A 14 36.97 -0.20 11.35
C THR A 14 36.45 1.20 11.03
N VAL A 15 37.33 2.19 10.85
CA VAL A 15 36.95 3.53 10.42
C VAL A 15 36.95 3.55 8.89
N ARG A 16 35.76 3.57 8.30
CA ARG A 16 35.53 3.66 6.85
C ARG A 16 35.19 5.10 6.47
N VAL A 17 35.55 5.47 5.25
CA VAL A 17 35.16 6.75 4.64
C VAL A 17 33.98 6.48 3.72
N PRO A 18 32.84 7.18 3.88
CA PRO A 18 31.68 7.03 3.00
C PRO A 18 32.05 7.28 1.53
N ARG A 19 31.49 6.47 0.64
CA ARG A 19 31.63 6.59 -0.82
C ARG A 19 30.30 6.97 -1.46
N PRO A 20 30.28 7.52 -2.69
CA PRO A 20 29.04 7.71 -3.43
C PRO A 20 28.24 6.40 -3.52
N GLY A 21 26.98 6.42 -3.08
CA GLY A 21 26.10 5.25 -3.01
C GLY A 21 26.03 4.55 -1.64
N ASP A 22 26.91 4.89 -0.69
CA ASP A 22 26.78 4.41 0.68
C ASP A 22 25.61 5.12 1.39
N ARG A 23 24.83 4.36 2.17
CA ARG A 23 23.68 4.88 2.92
C ARG A 23 24.13 5.35 4.30
N VAL A 24 24.08 6.67 4.53
CA VAL A 24 24.47 7.28 5.81
C VAL A 24 23.23 7.69 6.62
N HIS A 25 23.02 7.05 7.77
CA HIS A 25 21.90 7.31 8.67
C HIS A 25 22.33 8.27 9.79
N LYS A 26 22.31 9.57 9.51
CA LYS A 26 22.74 10.62 10.45
C LYS A 26 21.62 11.51 11.02
N ASP A 27 20.37 11.28 10.63
CA ASP A 27 19.25 12.11 11.11
C ASP A 27 18.35 11.39 12.13
N GLU A 28 18.36 10.06 12.14
CA GLU A 28 17.45 9.26 12.96
C GLU A 28 18.12 7.94 13.36
N CYS A 29 17.86 7.51 14.58
CA CYS A 29 18.33 6.24 15.11
C CYS A 29 17.68 5.05 14.38
N ALA A 30 18.45 3.99 14.12
CA ALA A 30 17.93 2.79 13.51
C ALA A 30 16.90 2.03 14.39
N LEU A 31 16.98 2.18 15.73
CA LEU A 31 16.18 1.44 16.71
C LEU A 31 15.12 2.28 17.44
N SER A 32 15.21 3.62 17.39
CA SER A 32 14.25 4.55 18.00
C SER A 32 14.05 5.79 17.12
N PHE A 33 13.21 6.74 17.55
CA PHE A 33 13.04 8.02 16.85
C PHE A 33 13.97 9.12 17.37
N ALA A 34 15.05 8.76 18.09
CA ALA A 34 16.07 9.70 18.50
C ALA A 34 16.77 10.32 17.27
N SER A 35 16.95 11.62 17.28
CA SER A 35 17.62 12.44 16.27
C SER A 35 18.82 13.17 16.89
N PRO A 36 19.66 13.87 16.09
CA PRO A 36 20.69 14.75 16.64
C PRO A 36 20.17 15.84 17.59
N GLU A 37 18.89 16.20 17.47
CA GLU A 37 18.20 17.18 18.34
C GLU A 37 17.70 16.57 19.66
N SER A 38 17.70 15.24 19.77
CA SER A 38 17.27 14.54 20.97
C SER A 38 18.29 14.63 22.10
N GLU A 39 17.83 14.49 23.34
CA GLU A 39 18.72 14.47 24.50
C GLU A 39 19.75 13.33 24.39
N GLY A 40 21.04 13.67 24.42
CA GLY A 40 22.15 12.74 24.23
C GLY A 40 22.60 12.52 22.78
N GLY A 41 21.97 13.18 21.79
CA GLY A 41 22.37 13.19 20.39
C GLY A 41 22.35 11.83 19.68
N LEU A 42 22.98 11.77 18.52
CA LEU A 42 23.03 10.59 17.66
C LEU A 42 24.46 10.11 17.42
N TYR A 43 24.70 8.81 17.58
CA TYR A 43 25.99 8.15 17.38
C TYR A 43 25.98 7.39 16.06
N VAL A 44 26.68 7.91 15.04
CA VAL A 44 26.82 7.28 13.73
C VAL A 44 28.04 6.36 13.73
N CYS A 45 27.81 5.07 13.49
CA CYS A 45 28.86 4.07 13.37
C CYS A 45 29.81 4.41 12.21
N MET A 46 31.10 4.61 12.49
CA MET A 46 32.09 4.97 11.46
C MET A 46 32.45 3.80 10.53
N ASN A 47 31.89 2.61 10.73
CA ASN A 47 32.07 1.43 9.87
C ASN A 47 30.86 1.17 8.96
N SER A 48 29.66 1.08 9.55
CA SER A 48 28.40 0.75 8.83
C SER A 48 27.56 1.97 8.47
N PHE A 49 27.91 3.16 8.99
CA PHE A 49 27.20 4.42 8.78
C PHE A 49 25.76 4.44 9.31
N LEU A 50 25.43 3.52 10.22
CA LEU A 50 24.17 3.44 10.94
C LEU A 50 24.16 4.37 12.16
N GLY A 51 23.06 5.08 12.38
CA GLY A 51 22.84 5.97 13.53
C GLY A 51 22.20 5.25 14.71
N PHE A 52 22.70 5.49 15.91
CA PHE A 52 22.18 4.94 17.17
C PHE A 52 22.00 6.06 18.21
N GLY A 53 20.85 6.10 18.87
CA GLY A 53 20.64 7.00 20.01
C GLY A 53 21.51 6.62 21.20
N SER A 54 21.68 7.55 22.14
CA SER A 54 22.49 7.39 23.36
C SER A 54 22.18 6.12 24.18
N GLN A 55 20.92 5.68 24.17
CA GLN A 55 20.45 4.47 24.88
C GLN A 55 20.79 3.16 24.14
N PHE A 56 21.01 3.20 22.82
CA PHE A 56 21.15 2.01 21.98
C PHE A 56 22.57 1.76 21.46
N VAL A 57 23.44 2.77 21.50
CA VAL A 57 24.83 2.67 21.01
C VAL A 57 25.64 1.61 21.76
N GLU A 58 25.43 1.44 23.07
CA GLU A 58 26.10 0.40 23.86
C GLU A 58 25.67 -1.00 23.43
N ARG A 59 24.38 -1.18 23.11
CA ARG A 59 23.85 -2.43 22.59
C ARG A 59 24.51 -2.79 21.26
N HIS A 60 24.66 -1.82 20.36
CA HIS A 60 25.35 -2.02 19.09
C HIS A 60 26.85 -2.34 19.30
N HIS A 61 27.53 -1.63 20.20
CA HIS A 61 28.93 -1.89 20.55
C HIS A 61 29.12 -3.32 21.07
N ALA A 62 28.29 -3.77 22.02
CA ALA A 62 28.38 -5.11 22.60
C ALA A 62 28.16 -6.21 21.56
N ARG A 63 27.27 -6.00 20.59
CA ARG A 63 26.93 -6.97 19.54
C ARG A 63 27.96 -7.05 18.41
N THR A 64 28.46 -5.91 17.96
CA THR A 64 29.32 -5.83 16.76
C THR A 64 30.80 -5.70 17.07
N GLY A 65 31.15 -5.34 18.31
CA GLY A 65 32.50 -4.97 18.71
C GLY A 65 32.94 -3.60 18.17
N GLN A 66 32.08 -2.85 17.47
CA GLN A 66 32.42 -1.53 16.95
C GLN A 66 32.67 -0.53 18.08
N ARG A 67 33.80 0.18 18.03
CA ARG A 67 34.23 1.10 19.09
C ARG A 67 34.17 2.58 18.73
N ALA A 68 34.36 2.94 17.45
CA ALA A 68 34.41 4.32 17.00
C ALA A 68 33.09 4.77 16.39
N TYR A 69 32.54 5.87 16.93
CA TYR A 69 31.30 6.50 16.48
C TYR A 69 31.48 8.00 16.32
N LEU A 70 30.82 8.57 15.33
CA LEU A 70 30.65 10.01 15.17
C LEU A 70 29.40 10.44 15.96
N HIS A 71 29.58 11.19 17.03
CA HIS A 71 28.50 11.74 17.83
C HIS A 71 28.12 13.13 17.31
N ILE A 72 26.84 13.29 16.95
CA ILE A 72 26.27 14.51 16.38
C ILE A 72 25.17 15.00 17.33
N THR A 73 25.28 16.26 17.74
CA THR A 73 24.29 16.93 18.60
C THR A 73 23.89 18.25 17.96
N ARG A 74 22.58 18.53 17.89
CA ARG A 74 22.04 19.78 17.35
C ARG A 74 21.24 20.50 18.41
N THR A 75 21.60 21.75 18.68
CA THR A 75 20.84 22.62 19.59
C THR A 75 20.31 23.82 18.83
N ARG A 76 19.04 24.17 19.08
CA ARG A 76 18.42 25.33 18.44
C ARG A 76 19.00 26.63 19.03
N LYS A 77 19.53 27.54 18.21
CA LYS A 77 19.94 28.86 18.69
C LYS A 77 18.71 29.69 19.05
N SER A 78 18.68 30.24 20.26
CA SER A 78 17.77 31.33 20.59
C SER A 78 18.18 32.57 19.81
N GLN A 79 17.32 33.09 18.93
CA GLN A 79 17.52 34.46 18.43
C GLN A 79 17.40 35.40 19.64
N LYS A 80 18.52 35.96 20.10
CA LYS A 80 18.46 37.18 20.90
C LYS A 80 18.07 38.27 19.92
N GLU A 81 16.94 38.94 20.16
CA GLU A 81 16.64 40.21 19.50
C GLU A 81 17.77 41.18 19.84
N ASP A 82 18.71 41.35 18.92
CA ASP A 82 19.69 42.43 19.00
C ASP A 82 18.96 43.74 18.69
N ASP A 83 18.46 44.37 19.75
CA ASP A 83 18.11 45.79 19.80
C ASP A 83 19.39 46.62 19.59
N ASN A 84 19.89 46.70 18.35
CA ASN A 84 20.75 47.78 17.82
C ASN A 84 21.28 47.47 16.40
N SER A 85 20.48 47.76 15.37
CA SER A 85 21.05 48.26 14.10
C SER A 85 20.04 49.10 13.33
N SER A 86 19.98 50.38 13.69
CA SER A 86 19.47 51.42 12.82
C SER A 86 20.47 51.68 11.67
N GLY A 87 20.01 51.51 10.44
CA GLY A 87 20.57 52.16 9.25
C GLY A 87 21.76 51.48 8.55
N SER A 88 21.48 50.58 7.62
CA SER A 88 22.09 50.59 6.28
C SER A 88 21.32 49.61 5.38
N GLY A 89 21.04 50.02 4.14
CA GLY A 89 20.27 49.22 3.19
C GLY A 89 21.10 48.05 2.66
N ASP A 90 20.65 46.84 2.96
CA ASP A 90 21.03 45.63 2.21
C ASP A 90 20.03 45.41 1.05
N PRO A 91 20.46 44.80 -0.08
CA PRO A 91 19.61 44.58 -1.25
C PRO A 91 18.50 43.54 -0.96
N PRO A 92 17.38 43.55 -1.70
CA PRO A 92 16.33 42.55 -1.52
C PRO A 92 16.87 41.13 -1.77
N LYS A 93 16.61 40.22 -0.82
CA LYS A 93 16.92 38.79 -0.90
C LYS A 93 16.46 38.23 -2.25
N LYS A 94 17.28 37.38 -2.89
CA LYS A 94 16.97 36.74 -4.17
C LYS A 94 15.60 36.03 -4.08
N LYS A 95 14.71 36.28 -5.05
CA LYS A 95 13.43 35.56 -5.17
C LYS A 95 13.72 34.06 -5.43
N PRO A 96 12.99 33.12 -4.79
CA PRO A 96 13.23 31.69 -4.90
C PRO A 96 12.81 31.16 -6.28
N THR A 97 13.74 30.57 -7.02
CA THR A 97 13.56 29.95 -8.35
C THR A 97 13.02 28.50 -8.38
N ARG A 98 12.77 27.89 -7.21
CA ARG A 98 12.30 26.51 -7.05
C ARG A 98 11.36 26.39 -5.84
N LEU A 99 10.30 25.58 -5.99
CA LEU A 99 9.40 25.15 -4.90
C LEU A 99 10.06 24.05 -4.06
N ALA A 100 11.18 24.38 -3.42
CA ALA A 100 11.89 23.46 -2.54
C ALA A 100 12.45 24.24 -1.35
N ILE A 101 12.35 23.67 -0.16
CA ILE A 101 12.87 24.29 1.07
C ILE A 101 14.34 23.87 1.22
N GLY A 102 15.27 24.84 1.26
CA GLY A 102 16.67 24.60 1.64
C GLY A 102 17.64 24.12 0.54
N ILE A 103 17.30 24.30 -0.75
CA ILE A 103 18.23 24.08 -1.88
C ILE A 103 18.59 25.40 -2.57
N GLU A 104 19.68 25.41 -3.36
CA GLU A 104 20.08 26.59 -4.14
C GLU A 104 18.97 26.97 -5.13
N GLY A 105 18.35 28.13 -4.90
CA GLY A 105 17.16 28.59 -5.64
C GLY A 105 15.81 28.27 -4.98
N GLY A 106 15.75 27.65 -3.81
CA GLY A 106 14.50 27.29 -3.11
C GLY A 106 13.90 28.41 -2.23
N PHE A 107 12.71 28.18 -1.65
CA PHE A 107 12.15 29.04 -0.59
C PHE A 107 13.08 29.03 0.62
N ASP A 108 13.60 30.21 0.99
CA ASP A 108 14.27 30.42 2.27
C ASP A 108 13.23 30.35 3.39
N VAL A 109 13.05 29.15 3.95
CA VAL A 109 12.47 29.04 5.30
C VAL A 109 13.41 29.78 6.23
N GLU A 110 12.88 30.52 7.20
CA GLU A 110 13.66 30.99 8.33
C GLU A 110 14.35 29.78 8.94
N GLN A 111 15.59 29.52 8.52
CA GLN A 111 16.35 28.38 9.00
C GLN A 111 16.51 28.64 10.49
N GLU A 112 15.80 27.85 11.30
CA GLU A 112 16.13 27.71 12.70
C GLU A 112 17.64 27.40 12.73
N GLN A 113 18.44 28.37 13.18
CA GLN A 113 19.88 28.22 13.15
C GLN A 113 20.22 27.20 14.22
N TYR A 114 20.58 25.99 13.81
CA TYR A 114 21.08 24.97 14.71
C TYR A 114 22.58 25.19 14.92
N GLU A 115 23.03 25.09 16.15
CA GLU A 115 24.42 24.85 16.46
C GLU A 115 24.64 23.33 16.46
N GLU A 116 25.47 22.86 15.53
CA GLU A 116 25.81 21.45 15.40
C GLU A 116 27.19 21.21 16.03
N GLU A 117 27.22 20.36 17.06
CA GLU A 117 28.44 19.89 17.68
C GLU A 117 28.72 18.45 17.23
N VAL A 118 29.93 18.22 16.72
CA VAL A 118 30.36 16.93 16.19
C VAL A 118 31.67 16.48 16.85
N LYS A 119 31.66 15.28 17.41
CA LYS A 119 32.82 14.67 18.09
C LYS A 119 32.93 13.18 17.81
N VAL A 120 34.13 12.61 17.91
CA VAL A 120 34.32 11.16 17.81
C VAL A 120 34.30 10.57 19.23
N VAL A 121 33.47 9.57 19.46
CA VAL A 121 33.34 8.89 20.76
C VAL A 121 33.82 7.45 20.65
N LEU A 122 34.68 7.06 21.58
CA LEU A 122 35.30 5.74 21.66
C LEU A 122 34.74 4.93 22.83
N PHE A 123 34.18 3.75 22.53
CA PHE A 123 33.68 2.79 23.51
C PHE A 123 34.76 1.77 23.92
N PRO A 124 34.70 1.21 25.16
CA PRO A 124 33.59 1.31 26.13
C PRO A 124 33.64 2.56 27.04
N ASP A 125 34.79 3.23 27.17
CA ASP A 125 35.00 4.30 28.16
C ASP A 125 34.37 5.66 27.80
N ARG A 126 33.63 5.74 26.68
CA ARG A 126 33.02 6.96 26.10
C ARG A 126 34.00 8.13 26.01
N GLN A 127 35.26 7.84 25.63
CA GLN A 127 36.28 8.89 25.46
C GLN A 127 35.94 9.74 24.24
N GLU A 128 35.88 11.06 24.43
CA GLU A 128 35.56 12.03 23.39
C GLU A 128 36.84 12.55 22.75
N VAL A 129 36.83 12.67 21.42
CA VAL A 129 37.92 13.19 20.61
C VAL A 129 37.36 14.29 19.72
N THR A 130 37.81 15.51 19.96
CA THR A 130 37.43 16.69 19.17
C THR A 130 38.31 16.84 17.92
N SER A 131 37.93 17.75 17.03
CA SER A 131 38.75 18.12 15.87
C SER A 131 40.12 18.69 16.28
N GLU A 132 40.17 19.43 17.39
CA GLU A 132 41.40 19.98 17.96
C GLU A 132 42.32 18.88 18.50
N ASP A 133 41.74 17.86 19.14
CA ASP A 133 42.47 16.70 19.64
C ASP A 133 43.14 15.90 18.51
N LEU A 134 42.42 15.69 17.40
CA LEU A 134 42.95 15.00 16.20
C LEU A 134 44.15 15.72 15.58
N ALA A 135 44.21 17.06 15.69
CA ALA A 135 45.33 17.85 15.18
C ALA A 135 46.65 17.54 15.90
N THR A 136 46.60 16.93 17.08
CA THR A 136 47.79 16.52 17.85
C THR A 136 48.21 15.06 17.63
N MET A 137 47.40 14.27 16.89
CA MET A 137 47.62 12.84 16.66
C MET A 137 48.49 12.56 15.42
N PRO A 138 49.04 11.34 15.27
CA PRO A 138 49.82 10.95 14.07
C PRO A 138 49.04 11.12 12.76
N ASP A 139 49.75 11.50 11.69
CA ASP A 139 49.13 11.87 10.41
C ASP A 139 48.21 10.79 9.84
N VAL A 140 48.58 9.51 9.97
CA VAL A 140 47.79 8.38 9.47
C VAL A 140 46.40 8.29 10.15
N VAL A 141 46.34 8.58 11.46
CA VAL A 141 45.09 8.58 12.23
C VAL A 141 44.28 9.82 11.87
N ARG A 142 44.94 10.98 11.92
CA ARG A 142 44.34 12.28 11.65
C ARG A 142 43.67 12.28 10.28
N GLU A 143 44.41 11.93 9.23
CA GLU A 143 43.91 11.96 7.86
C GLU A 143 42.70 11.05 7.68
N ARG A 144 42.77 9.81 8.14
CA ARG A 144 41.69 8.84 7.96
C ARG A 144 40.43 9.17 8.76
N VAL A 145 40.58 9.60 10.01
CA VAL A 145 39.44 9.96 10.87
C VAL A 145 38.81 11.26 10.39
N SER A 146 39.60 12.29 10.06
CA SER A 146 39.09 13.54 9.49
C SER A 146 38.37 13.31 8.16
N LEU A 147 38.91 12.49 7.25
CA LEU A 147 38.23 12.15 5.99
C LEU A 147 36.90 11.43 6.23
N SER A 148 36.84 10.52 7.21
CA SER A 148 35.59 9.83 7.58
C SER A 148 34.57 10.81 8.16
N MET A 149 34.98 11.69 9.09
CA MET A 149 34.12 12.73 9.66
C MET A 149 33.56 13.66 8.58
N THR A 150 34.43 14.25 7.74
CA THR A 150 34.00 15.13 6.65
C THR A 150 33.11 14.39 5.67
N GLY A 151 33.44 13.14 5.33
CA GLY A 151 32.61 12.30 4.44
C GLY A 151 31.23 12.02 5.01
N LEU A 152 31.11 11.73 6.31
CA LEU A 152 29.82 11.50 6.98
C LEU A 152 28.96 12.77 7.04
N LEU A 153 29.58 13.92 7.31
CA LEU A 153 28.89 15.21 7.36
C LEU A 153 28.49 15.71 5.97
N ALA A 154 29.30 15.46 4.94
CA ALA A 154 29.03 15.86 3.57
C ALA A 154 28.11 14.90 2.80
N ALA A 155 28.06 13.61 3.17
CA ALA A 155 27.17 12.65 2.52
C ALA A 155 25.71 13.08 2.69
N ASP A 156 24.93 13.05 1.60
CA ASP A 156 23.48 13.21 1.70
C ASP A 156 22.95 12.14 2.64
N SER A 157 22.18 12.57 3.65
CA SER A 157 21.59 11.60 4.56
C SER A 157 20.47 10.84 3.87
N VAL A 158 20.20 9.61 4.30
CA VAL A 158 19.08 8.83 3.76
C VAL A 158 17.76 9.60 3.89
N SER A 159 17.57 10.36 4.98
CA SER A 159 16.36 11.16 5.17
C SER A 159 16.31 12.35 4.21
N GLN A 160 17.44 12.98 3.91
CA GLN A 160 17.53 14.07 2.95
C GLN A 160 17.31 13.56 1.52
N THR A 161 17.89 12.42 1.12
CA THR A 161 17.61 11.80 -0.18
C THR A 161 16.13 11.43 -0.32
N LEU A 162 15.54 10.84 0.73
CA LEU A 162 14.10 10.54 0.76
C LEU A 162 13.24 11.82 0.75
N GLN A 163 13.69 12.89 1.39
CA GLN A 163 12.98 14.17 1.41
C GLN A 163 13.09 14.87 0.05
N VAL A 164 14.24 14.88 -0.60
CA VAL A 164 14.38 15.36 -2.00
C VAL A 164 13.44 14.57 -2.92
N GLN A 165 13.34 13.25 -2.74
CA GLN A 165 12.34 12.42 -3.43
C GLN A 165 10.88 12.74 -3.02
N GLN A 166 10.63 13.29 -1.82
CA GLN A 166 9.32 13.81 -1.40
C GLN A 166 8.95 15.10 -2.16
N TRP A 167 9.94 15.92 -2.51
CA TRP A 167 9.75 17.13 -3.33
C TRP A 167 9.71 16.83 -4.84
N ASP A 168 10.27 15.69 -5.28
CA ASP A 168 10.14 15.15 -6.65
C ASP A 168 8.74 14.57 -6.96
N GLY A 169 7.72 14.87 -6.13
CA GLY A 169 6.34 14.39 -6.24
C GLY A 169 5.59 14.79 -7.52
N GLU A 170 6.21 15.60 -8.38
CA GLU A 170 5.88 15.77 -9.79
C GLU A 170 7.18 16.11 -10.54
N VAL A 171 8.00 15.12 -10.91
CA VAL A 171 8.88 15.34 -12.06
C VAL A 171 7.96 15.36 -13.28
N ARG A 172 7.35 16.53 -13.53
CA ARG A 172 6.67 16.85 -14.77
C ARG A 172 7.65 16.47 -15.88
N GLN A 173 7.25 15.54 -16.74
CA GLN A 173 8.12 15.17 -17.85
C GLN A 173 8.15 16.34 -18.84
N GLU A 174 9.30 16.53 -19.48
CA GLU A 174 9.39 17.49 -20.57
C GLU A 174 8.44 17.05 -21.68
N SER A 175 7.57 17.96 -22.14
CA SER A 175 6.63 17.62 -23.20
C SER A 175 7.37 17.22 -24.46
N LYS A 176 6.90 16.15 -25.12
CA LYS A 176 7.39 15.78 -26.45
C LYS A 176 7.20 16.90 -27.50
N HIS A 177 6.33 17.87 -27.23
CA HIS A 177 6.03 18.99 -28.13
C HIS A 177 6.84 20.25 -27.83
N ALA A 178 7.45 20.38 -26.65
CA ALA A 178 8.21 21.57 -26.24
C ALA A 178 9.38 21.94 -27.19
N PRO A 179 10.23 21.00 -27.66
CA PRO A 179 11.38 21.37 -28.49
C PRO A 179 10.99 21.85 -29.91
N ASP A 180 9.90 21.32 -30.47
CA ASP A 180 9.49 21.51 -31.87
C ASP A 180 8.14 22.24 -32.02
N LEU A 181 7.68 22.94 -30.96
CA LEU A 181 6.41 23.65 -30.98
C LEU A 181 6.42 24.76 -32.04
N LYS A 182 5.53 24.64 -33.02
CA LYS A 182 5.35 25.68 -34.05
C LYS A 182 4.45 26.78 -33.51
N GLN A 183 4.97 28.00 -33.41
CA GLN A 183 4.17 29.18 -33.09
C GLN A 183 3.80 29.92 -34.37
N LEU A 184 2.54 30.36 -34.46
CA LEU A 184 2.05 31.11 -35.62
C LEU A 184 2.40 32.59 -35.50
N ASP A 185 2.93 33.17 -36.58
CA ASP A 185 3.13 34.62 -36.71
C ASP A 185 1.81 35.32 -37.09
N ASN A 186 0.85 35.30 -36.17
CA ASN A 186 -0.47 35.91 -36.35
C ASN A 186 -0.57 37.35 -35.82
N GLY A 187 0.54 37.91 -35.31
CA GLY A 187 0.60 39.28 -34.79
C GLY A 187 -0.12 39.50 -33.45
N VAL A 188 -0.54 38.43 -32.78
CA VAL A 188 -1.21 38.49 -31.48
C VAL A 188 -0.22 38.89 -30.38
N LYS A 189 -0.60 39.89 -29.58
CA LYS A 189 0.13 40.29 -28.38
C LYS A 189 -0.80 40.23 -27.18
N ILE A 190 -0.37 39.53 -26.14
CA ILE A 190 -1.19 39.25 -24.96
C ILE A 190 -0.89 40.29 -23.88
N PRO A 191 -1.91 40.99 -23.35
CA PRO A 191 -1.71 41.97 -22.29
C PRO A 191 -1.24 41.27 -21.00
N PRO A 192 -0.61 42.00 -20.05
CA PRO A 192 -0.11 41.42 -18.80
C PRO A 192 -1.18 41.11 -17.75
N SER A 193 -2.42 41.56 -17.94
CA SER A 193 -3.56 41.27 -17.06
C SER A 193 -4.89 41.62 -17.77
N GLY A 194 -6.02 41.32 -17.12
CA GLY A 194 -7.36 41.63 -17.64
C GLY A 194 -7.83 40.69 -18.74
N TRP A 195 -7.35 39.45 -18.73
CA TRP A 195 -7.71 38.44 -19.71
C TRP A 195 -9.16 38.01 -19.54
N LYS A 196 -9.77 37.62 -20.66
CA LYS A 196 -11.08 36.99 -20.69
C LYS A 196 -11.05 35.91 -21.75
N CYS A 197 -11.85 34.87 -21.55
CA CYS A 197 -12.02 33.84 -22.57
C CYS A 197 -12.55 34.48 -23.86
N GLU A 198 -12.01 34.09 -25.01
CA GLU A 198 -12.46 34.63 -26.30
C GLU A 198 -13.84 34.12 -26.74
N VAL A 199 -14.31 33.03 -26.13
CA VAL A 199 -15.59 32.37 -26.46
C VAL A 199 -16.69 32.69 -25.44
N CYS A 200 -16.33 32.94 -24.18
CA CYS A 200 -17.28 33.25 -23.10
C CYS A 200 -16.77 34.34 -22.17
N GLU A 201 -17.59 34.84 -21.25
CA GLU A 201 -17.24 35.98 -20.39
C GLU A 201 -16.42 35.60 -19.13
N LEU A 202 -15.84 34.39 -19.06
CA LEU A 202 -15.01 33.98 -17.92
C LEU A 202 -13.68 34.75 -17.88
N GLN A 203 -13.31 35.19 -16.68
CA GLN A 203 -12.08 35.97 -16.42
C GLN A 203 -11.05 35.22 -15.56
N GLU A 204 -11.38 34.01 -15.11
CA GLU A 204 -10.55 33.18 -14.22
C GLU A 204 -10.37 31.78 -14.84
N ASN A 205 -9.29 31.07 -14.45
CA ASN A 205 -8.95 29.73 -14.97
C ASN A 205 -8.79 29.71 -16.50
N LEU A 206 -8.00 30.67 -16.98
CA LEU A 206 -7.75 30.89 -18.40
C LEU A 206 -6.44 30.23 -18.83
N TRP A 207 -6.49 29.58 -19.99
CA TRP A 207 -5.39 28.87 -20.61
C TRP A 207 -5.08 29.53 -21.95
N MET A 208 -3.84 29.93 -22.14
CA MET A 208 -3.35 30.48 -23.39
C MET A 208 -2.67 29.37 -24.19
N ASN A 209 -3.14 29.12 -25.41
CA ASN A 209 -2.50 28.15 -26.29
C ASN A 209 -1.15 28.70 -26.79
N LEU A 210 -0.07 27.91 -26.65
CA LEU A 210 1.28 28.35 -26.99
C LEU A 210 1.56 28.35 -28.51
N THR A 211 0.67 27.81 -29.34
CA THR A 211 0.81 27.84 -30.81
C THR A 211 0.20 29.08 -31.44
N ASP A 212 -1.02 29.46 -31.07
CA ASP A 212 -1.75 30.57 -31.72
C ASP A 212 -2.08 31.76 -30.79
N GLY A 213 -1.77 31.65 -29.50
CA GLY A 213 -1.95 32.73 -28.54
C GLY A 213 -3.41 32.93 -28.10
N LYS A 214 -4.33 32.03 -28.47
CA LYS A 214 -5.73 32.17 -28.04
C LYS A 214 -5.91 31.95 -26.55
N VAL A 215 -6.74 32.77 -25.93
CA VAL A 215 -7.05 32.70 -24.49
C VAL A 215 -8.44 32.10 -24.26
N LEU A 216 -8.48 30.93 -23.61
CA LEU A 216 -9.68 30.12 -23.49
C LEU A 216 -9.83 29.57 -22.07
N CYS A 217 -11.06 29.39 -21.59
CA CYS A 217 -11.28 28.85 -20.26
C CYS A 217 -11.02 27.34 -20.19
N GLY A 218 -10.58 26.90 -19.00
CA GLY A 218 -10.19 25.51 -18.73
C GLY A 218 -11.33 24.50 -18.73
N ARG A 219 -11.03 23.28 -18.26
CA ARG A 219 -12.01 22.20 -18.23
C ARG A 219 -13.16 22.48 -17.25
N ARG A 220 -14.36 22.01 -17.60
CA ARG A 220 -15.53 22.01 -16.72
C ARG A 220 -15.43 20.83 -15.78
N TYR A 221 -15.46 21.09 -14.48
CA TYR A 221 -15.53 20.01 -13.48
C TYR A 221 -16.96 19.48 -13.36
N PHE A 222 -17.06 18.25 -12.91
CA PHE A 222 -18.34 17.57 -12.78
C PHE A 222 -19.30 18.28 -11.81
N ASP A 223 -18.77 19.05 -10.85
CA ASP A 223 -19.52 19.82 -9.84
C ASP A 223 -20.03 21.18 -10.35
N GLY A 224 -19.84 21.48 -11.64
CA GLY A 224 -20.24 22.75 -12.25
C GLY A 224 -19.23 23.89 -12.05
N SER A 225 -18.18 23.69 -11.26
CA SER A 225 -17.08 24.64 -11.12
C SER A 225 -16.03 24.47 -12.24
N GLY A 226 -15.09 25.41 -12.38
CA GLY A 226 -14.04 25.37 -13.41
C GLY A 226 -14.33 26.25 -14.63
N GLY A 227 -13.88 25.82 -15.81
CA GLY A 227 -14.11 26.51 -17.09
C GLY A 227 -15.21 25.84 -17.93
N ASN A 228 -15.37 26.27 -19.19
CA ASN A 228 -16.40 25.77 -20.12
C ASN A 228 -15.83 24.84 -21.22
N ASN A 229 -14.69 24.19 -20.97
CA ASN A 229 -14.00 23.30 -21.91
C ASN A 229 -13.50 23.95 -23.21
N HIS A 230 -13.51 25.27 -23.33
CA HIS A 230 -13.15 25.93 -24.60
C HIS A 230 -11.70 25.68 -25.01
N ALA A 231 -10.77 25.60 -24.05
CA ALA A 231 -9.37 25.28 -24.35
C ALA A 231 -9.19 23.85 -24.90
N LEU A 232 -9.92 22.88 -24.36
CA LEU A 232 -9.95 21.49 -24.85
C LEU A 232 -10.61 21.39 -26.23
N GLN A 233 -11.74 22.09 -26.44
CA GLN A 233 -12.42 22.11 -27.74
C GLN A 233 -11.54 22.74 -28.83
N HIS A 234 -10.77 23.78 -28.48
CA HIS A 234 -9.82 24.40 -29.40
C HIS A 234 -8.69 23.45 -29.77
N PHE A 235 -8.15 22.68 -28.82
CA PHE A 235 -7.21 21.61 -29.12
C PHE A 235 -7.82 20.57 -30.08
N GLN A 236 -9.05 20.10 -29.82
CA GLN A 236 -9.73 19.12 -30.68
C GLN A 236 -9.94 19.62 -32.12
N GLN A 237 -10.10 20.93 -32.33
CA GLN A 237 -10.29 21.53 -33.65
C GLN A 237 -8.98 21.82 -34.39
N THR A 238 -7.91 22.15 -33.67
CA THR A 238 -6.65 22.66 -34.25
C THR A 238 -5.49 21.67 -34.18
N GLY A 239 -5.51 20.77 -33.20
CA GLY A 239 -4.40 19.90 -32.85
C GLY A 239 -3.26 20.60 -32.11
N TYR A 240 -3.44 21.82 -31.58
CA TYR A 240 -2.38 22.58 -30.93
C TYR A 240 -2.17 22.12 -29.47
N PRO A 241 -1.04 21.45 -29.16
CA PRO A 241 -0.96 20.56 -28.01
C PRO A 241 -0.74 21.24 -26.67
N LEU A 242 -0.02 22.38 -26.64
CA LEU A 242 0.43 23.00 -25.39
C LEU A 242 -0.35 24.27 -25.05
N ALA A 243 -0.76 24.38 -23.78
CA ALA A 243 -1.33 25.60 -23.24
C ALA A 243 -0.75 25.92 -21.86
N VAL A 244 -0.54 27.21 -21.60
CA VAL A 244 -0.07 27.72 -20.31
C VAL A 244 -1.21 28.38 -19.56
N LYS A 245 -1.28 28.17 -18.24
CA LYS A 245 -2.30 28.79 -17.40
C LYS A 245 -1.94 30.23 -17.08
N LEU A 246 -2.75 31.17 -17.57
CA LEU A 246 -2.60 32.59 -17.29
C LEU A 246 -2.81 32.84 -15.79
N GLY A 247 -1.98 33.68 -15.19
CA GLY A 247 -1.97 33.96 -13.75
C GLY A 247 -1.06 33.03 -12.91
N THR A 248 -0.53 31.96 -13.49
CA THR A 248 0.52 31.11 -12.85
C THR A 248 1.94 31.42 -13.33
N ILE A 249 2.09 32.35 -14.28
CA ILE A 249 3.37 32.72 -14.89
C ILE A 249 4.19 33.52 -13.89
N THR A 250 5.40 33.05 -13.61
CA THR A 250 6.40 33.68 -12.72
C THR A 250 7.77 33.68 -13.41
N PRO A 251 8.77 34.40 -12.88
CA PRO A 251 10.15 34.31 -13.37
C PRO A 251 10.73 32.89 -13.33
N ASP A 252 10.15 32.03 -12.50
CA ASP A 252 10.67 30.70 -12.15
C ASP A 252 9.97 29.56 -12.92
N GLY A 253 8.86 29.87 -13.60
CA GLY A 253 8.07 28.91 -14.38
C GLY A 253 6.59 29.26 -14.47
N ALA A 254 5.82 28.39 -15.11
CA ALA A 254 4.36 28.46 -15.17
C ALA A 254 3.75 27.06 -15.25
N ASP A 255 2.45 26.94 -14.98
CA ASP A 255 1.73 25.68 -15.19
C ASP A 255 1.43 25.50 -16.69
N VAL A 256 2.07 24.50 -17.30
CA VAL A 256 1.89 24.12 -18.71
C VAL A 256 1.20 22.76 -18.77
N TYR A 257 0.15 22.69 -19.58
CA TYR A 257 -0.63 21.48 -19.81
C TYR A 257 -0.51 21.02 -21.25
N SER A 258 -0.31 19.72 -21.45
CA SER A 258 -0.31 19.09 -22.76
C SER A 258 -1.62 18.35 -22.97
N TYR A 259 -2.43 18.82 -23.92
CA TYR A 259 -3.68 18.15 -24.28
C TYR A 259 -3.48 16.84 -25.02
N ASP A 260 -2.31 16.66 -25.64
CA ASP A 260 -1.96 15.42 -26.36
C ASP A 260 -1.36 14.35 -25.44
N GLU A 261 -0.73 14.76 -24.33
CA GLU A 261 -0.22 13.84 -23.29
C GLU A 261 -1.20 13.69 -22.11
N ASP A 262 -2.28 14.49 -22.10
CA ASP A 262 -3.32 14.59 -21.06
C ASP A 262 -2.76 14.85 -19.64
N ASP A 263 -1.58 15.49 -19.56
CA ASP A 263 -0.82 15.66 -18.31
C ASP A 263 -0.18 17.06 -18.19
N MET A 264 0.23 17.43 -16.97
CA MET A 264 1.05 18.60 -16.67
C MET A 264 2.50 18.34 -17.08
N VAL A 265 3.05 19.23 -17.91
CA VAL A 265 4.35 19.02 -18.55
C VAL A 265 5.32 20.17 -18.28
N LEU A 266 6.62 19.91 -18.44
CA LEU A 266 7.62 20.97 -18.53
C LEU A 266 7.78 21.41 -19.99
N ASP A 267 7.95 22.71 -20.18
CA ASP A 267 8.35 23.31 -21.44
C ASP A 267 9.71 24.01 -21.24
N SER A 268 10.78 23.37 -21.72
CA SER A 268 12.14 23.90 -21.60
C SER A 268 12.35 25.23 -22.35
N LYS A 269 11.47 25.55 -23.31
CA LYS A 269 11.50 26.76 -24.12
C LYS A 269 10.37 27.74 -23.76
N LEU A 270 9.73 27.58 -22.60
CA LEU A 270 8.59 28.39 -22.19
C LEU A 270 8.86 29.90 -22.28
N ALA A 271 10.06 30.35 -21.89
CA ALA A 271 10.44 31.76 -21.99
C ALA A 271 10.45 32.28 -23.44
N GLU A 272 10.93 31.48 -24.38
CA GLU A 272 10.91 31.80 -25.81
C GLU A 272 9.47 31.80 -26.34
N HIS A 273 8.69 30.78 -25.97
CA HIS A 273 7.29 30.66 -26.39
C HIS A 273 6.40 31.80 -25.87
N LEU A 274 6.63 32.27 -24.65
CA LEU A 274 5.91 33.41 -24.07
C LEU A 274 6.37 34.75 -24.68
N SER A 275 7.66 34.88 -24.97
CA SER A 275 8.23 36.08 -25.60
C SER A 275 7.62 36.36 -26.97
N HIS A 276 7.30 35.31 -27.74
CA HIS A 276 6.60 35.40 -29.03
C HIS A 276 5.31 36.23 -28.93
N PHE A 277 4.51 35.98 -27.90
CA PHE A 277 3.26 36.70 -27.64
C PHE A 277 3.43 38.00 -26.85
N GLY A 278 4.67 38.41 -26.58
CA GLY A 278 5.00 39.65 -25.88
C GLY A 278 4.91 39.58 -24.36
N ILE A 279 4.96 38.38 -23.78
CA ILE A 279 4.96 38.16 -22.34
C ILE A 279 6.41 37.98 -21.87
N ASP A 280 6.89 38.91 -21.04
CA ASP A 280 8.19 38.78 -20.37
C ASP A 280 7.99 38.17 -18.97
N MET A 281 8.44 36.93 -18.79
CA MET A 281 8.32 36.18 -17.54
C MET A 281 8.94 36.92 -16.34
N MET A 282 9.98 37.74 -16.56
CA MET A 282 10.67 38.46 -15.48
C MET A 282 9.81 39.58 -14.87
N THR A 283 8.74 39.98 -15.56
CA THR A 283 7.84 41.07 -15.16
C THR A 283 6.50 40.58 -14.60
N MET A 284 6.26 39.27 -14.63
CA MET A 284 5.00 38.66 -14.20
C MET A 284 5.08 38.24 -12.74
N GLU A 285 3.96 38.37 -12.02
CA GLU A 285 3.80 37.90 -10.64
C GLU A 285 2.58 36.97 -10.57
N LYS A 286 2.63 35.93 -9.72
CA LYS A 286 1.54 34.96 -9.58
C LYS A 286 0.27 35.65 -9.09
N THR A 287 -0.78 35.62 -9.89
CA THR A 287 -2.09 36.25 -9.60
C THR A 287 -3.23 35.24 -9.49
N GLU A 288 -3.03 33.99 -9.91
CA GLU A 288 -3.98 32.89 -9.77
C GLU A 288 -3.39 31.68 -9.02
N ARG A 289 -4.29 30.85 -8.46
CA ARG A 289 -3.94 29.59 -7.79
C ARG A 289 -3.52 28.51 -8.79
N THR A 290 -2.55 27.68 -8.42
CA THR A 290 -2.18 26.48 -9.20
C THR A 290 -3.34 25.49 -9.24
N MET A 291 -3.31 24.52 -10.16
CA MET A 291 -4.36 23.48 -10.23
C MET A 291 -4.50 22.71 -8.92
N THR A 292 -3.39 22.33 -8.31
CA THR A 292 -3.34 21.69 -6.99
C THR A 292 -3.92 22.57 -5.89
N GLU A 293 -3.65 23.88 -5.89
CA GLU A 293 -4.22 24.84 -4.92
C GLU A 293 -5.73 25.06 -5.13
N LEU A 294 -6.21 24.99 -6.38
CA LEU A 294 -7.64 25.03 -6.71
C LEU A 294 -8.35 23.76 -6.24
N GLU A 295 -7.77 22.58 -6.45
CA GLU A 295 -8.31 21.31 -5.95
C GLU A 295 -8.39 21.27 -4.42
N ILE A 296 -7.34 21.75 -3.74
CA ILE A 296 -7.34 21.91 -2.28
C ILE A 296 -8.42 22.90 -1.83
N ALA A 297 -8.59 24.02 -2.54
CA ALA A 297 -9.59 25.03 -2.22
C ALA A 297 -11.04 24.62 -2.53
N VAL A 298 -11.25 23.78 -3.53
CA VAL A 298 -12.55 23.16 -3.84
C VAL A 298 -12.92 22.18 -2.73
N ASN A 299 -11.97 21.37 -2.27
CA ASN A 299 -12.16 20.44 -1.15
C ASN A 299 -12.36 21.14 0.20
N GLN A 300 -11.72 22.30 0.43
CA GLN A 300 -11.95 23.15 1.61
C GLN A 300 -13.33 23.83 1.62
N ARG A 301 -13.98 23.97 0.46
CA ARG A 301 -15.30 24.63 0.34
C ARG A 301 -16.45 23.73 0.80
N VAL A 302 -16.19 22.43 1.00
CA VAL A 302 -17.16 21.46 1.51
C VAL A 302 -16.92 21.31 3.01
N GLY A 303 -17.90 21.66 3.85
CA GLY A 303 -17.84 21.53 5.32
C GLY A 303 -17.59 20.11 5.86
N GLU A 304 -17.33 19.12 4.99
CA GLU A 304 -16.83 17.79 5.32
C GLU A 304 -15.51 17.86 6.11
N TRP A 305 -14.62 18.80 5.78
CA TRP A 305 -13.37 18.98 6.52
C TRP A 305 -13.63 19.44 7.96
N GLU A 306 -14.54 20.39 8.12
CA GLU A 306 -14.86 20.95 9.43
C GLU A 306 -15.62 19.96 10.32
N VAL A 307 -16.50 19.15 9.73
CA VAL A 307 -17.23 18.09 10.45
C VAL A 307 -16.30 16.96 10.87
N ILE A 308 -15.43 16.49 9.96
CA ILE A 308 -14.58 15.33 10.25
C ILE A 308 -13.43 15.66 11.19
N GLN A 309 -12.87 16.86 11.10
CA GLN A 309 -11.84 17.34 12.04
C GLN A 309 -12.44 18.02 13.28
N GLU A 310 -13.76 18.13 13.34
CA GLU A 310 -14.51 18.92 14.33
C GLU A 310 -13.95 20.34 14.51
N SER A 311 -13.42 20.95 13.44
CA SER A 311 -12.64 22.20 13.51
C SER A 311 -13.47 23.44 13.84
N GLY A 312 -14.81 23.31 13.87
CA GLY A 312 -15.72 24.31 14.46
C GLY A 312 -15.70 24.35 15.99
N THR A 313 -15.00 23.41 16.64
CA THR A 313 -14.79 23.35 18.09
C THR A 313 -13.30 23.34 18.42
N THR A 314 -12.91 24.03 19.48
CA THR A 314 -11.53 23.98 20.00
C THR A 314 -11.35 22.66 20.75
N LEU A 315 -11.02 21.60 20.03
CA LEU A 315 -10.79 20.29 20.63
C LEU A 315 -9.61 20.34 21.60
N ARG A 316 -9.72 19.63 22.73
CA ARG A 316 -8.66 19.54 23.73
C ARG A 316 -7.51 18.66 23.21
N PRO A 317 -6.28 19.17 23.06
CA PRO A 317 -5.13 18.36 22.70
C PRO A 317 -4.85 17.29 23.77
N LEU A 318 -4.37 16.12 23.35
CA LEU A 318 -4.07 15.00 24.22
C LEU A 318 -2.60 14.58 24.09
N TRP A 319 -2.02 14.15 25.22
CA TRP A 319 -0.64 13.70 25.31
C TRP A 319 -0.51 12.48 26.22
N GLY A 320 0.57 11.72 26.04
CA GLY A 320 0.93 10.58 26.87
C GLY A 320 0.99 9.24 26.12
N PRO A 321 1.09 8.12 26.86
CA PRO A 321 1.18 6.79 26.29
C PRO A 321 0.01 6.48 25.35
N GLY A 322 0.32 6.03 24.12
CA GLY A 322 -0.69 5.74 23.11
C GLY A 322 -1.35 6.98 22.49
N LEU A 323 -0.88 8.20 22.80
CA LEU A 323 -1.43 9.45 22.27
C LEU A 323 -0.40 10.20 21.40
N THR A 324 0.52 9.45 20.80
CA THR A 324 1.56 9.99 19.92
C THR A 324 1.03 10.23 18.51
N GLY A 325 1.24 11.42 17.97
CA GLY A 325 0.94 11.81 16.59
C GLY A 325 2.07 11.44 15.62
N MET A 326 1.75 11.26 14.36
CA MET A 326 2.71 10.93 13.29
C MET A 326 2.85 12.08 12.29
N LYS A 327 4.08 12.53 12.04
CA LYS A 327 4.37 13.55 11.03
C LYS A 327 3.94 13.07 9.64
N ASN A 328 3.24 13.92 8.89
CA ASN A 328 2.96 13.66 7.48
C ASN A 328 4.26 13.73 6.68
N LEU A 329 4.52 12.71 5.85
CA LEU A 329 5.75 12.56 5.06
C LEU A 329 5.54 12.83 3.56
N GLY A 330 4.57 13.69 3.23
CA GLY A 330 4.07 13.87 1.87
C GLY A 330 3.09 12.76 1.52
N ASN A 331 1.80 13.02 1.75
CA ASN A 331 0.67 12.12 1.48
C ASN A 331 0.66 10.81 2.30
N SER A 332 1.29 10.76 3.47
CA SER A 332 1.36 9.54 4.29
C SER A 332 0.19 9.34 5.26
N CYS A 333 -0.90 10.08 5.12
CA CYS A 333 -2.02 10.04 6.07
C CYS A 333 -2.77 8.69 6.08
N TYR A 334 -2.78 7.96 4.95
CA TYR A 334 -3.29 6.59 4.88
C TYR A 334 -2.51 5.64 5.79
N LEU A 335 -1.17 5.72 5.74
CA LEU A 335 -0.26 4.93 6.57
C LEU A 335 -0.44 5.30 8.04
N ASN A 336 -0.46 6.60 8.34
CA ASN A 336 -0.64 7.09 9.70
C ASN A 336 -1.94 6.57 10.30
N SER A 337 -3.07 6.69 9.59
CA SER A 337 -4.38 6.26 10.07
C SER A 337 -4.45 4.74 10.32
N VAL A 338 -3.93 3.92 9.39
CA VAL A 338 -3.91 2.46 9.54
C VAL A 338 -3.04 2.04 10.72
N MET A 339 -1.83 2.59 10.83
CA MET A 339 -0.89 2.20 11.88
C MET A 339 -1.34 2.63 13.27
N GLN A 340 -2.00 3.79 13.41
CA GLN A 340 -2.61 4.20 14.69
C GLN A 340 -3.63 3.16 15.18
N VAL A 341 -4.49 2.66 14.29
CA VAL A 341 -5.51 1.67 14.64
C VAL A 341 -4.86 0.32 14.96
N LEU A 342 -3.94 -0.18 14.13
CA LEU A 342 -3.31 -1.49 14.35
C LEU A 342 -2.60 -1.59 15.70
N PHE A 343 -1.88 -0.54 16.13
CA PHE A 343 -1.21 -0.55 17.44
C PHE A 343 -2.14 -0.35 18.63
N THR A 344 -3.46 -0.28 18.43
CA THR A 344 -4.44 -0.39 19.52
C THR A 344 -4.93 -1.82 19.75
N VAL A 345 -4.63 -2.74 18.82
CA VAL A 345 -4.95 -4.16 18.95
C VAL A 345 -3.89 -4.85 19.82
N PRO A 346 -4.27 -5.49 20.95
CA PRO A 346 -3.34 -6.11 21.89
C PRO A 346 -2.35 -7.08 21.23
N ASP A 347 -2.79 -7.88 20.26
CA ASP A 347 -1.94 -8.82 19.54
C ASP A 347 -0.74 -8.15 18.87
N PHE A 348 -0.93 -6.97 18.28
CA PHE A 348 0.17 -6.19 17.71
C PHE A 348 1.08 -5.60 18.78
N GLN A 349 0.51 -5.15 19.91
CA GLN A 349 1.27 -4.64 21.05
C GLN A 349 2.14 -5.73 21.67
N GLU A 350 1.58 -6.89 21.95
CA GLU A 350 2.29 -8.03 22.52
C GLU A 350 3.38 -8.53 21.57
N ARG A 351 3.08 -8.63 20.28
CA ARG A 351 4.03 -9.15 19.29
C ARG A 351 5.24 -8.25 19.10
N TYR A 352 5.03 -6.94 19.02
CA TYR A 352 6.06 -5.99 18.55
C TYR A 352 6.55 -5.01 19.64
N VAL A 353 5.74 -4.72 20.66
CA VAL A 353 6.08 -3.72 21.69
C VAL A 353 6.47 -4.38 23.00
N SER A 354 5.69 -5.32 23.52
CA SER A 354 6.03 -6.04 24.76
C SER A 354 7.30 -6.89 24.62
N ASN A 355 7.58 -7.37 23.41
CA ASN A 355 8.76 -8.18 23.08
C ASN A 355 9.88 -7.37 22.39
N ILE A 356 9.88 -6.03 22.51
CA ILE A 356 10.81 -5.17 21.77
C ILE A 356 12.27 -5.54 22.04
N ASP A 357 12.67 -5.79 23.30
CA ASP A 357 14.07 -6.11 23.62
C ASP A 357 14.56 -7.36 22.91
N LYS A 358 13.74 -8.41 22.86
CA LYS A 358 14.05 -9.64 22.14
C LYS A 358 14.22 -9.38 20.64
N ILE A 359 13.33 -8.55 20.06
CA ILE A 359 13.41 -8.17 18.64
C ILE A 359 14.72 -7.41 18.36
N LEU A 360 15.07 -6.47 19.23
CA LEU A 360 16.30 -5.67 19.09
C LEU A 360 17.58 -6.52 19.25
N ASP A 361 17.54 -7.56 20.09
CA ASP A 361 18.67 -8.48 20.28
C ASP A 361 18.84 -9.45 19.09
N GLU A 362 17.74 -9.89 18.49
CA GLU A 362 17.71 -10.78 17.31
C GLU A 362 17.89 -10.03 15.97
N ALA A 363 17.82 -8.70 15.97
CA ALA A 363 17.89 -7.87 14.76
C ALA A 363 19.18 -8.10 13.96
N PRO A 364 19.17 -8.07 12.61
CA PRO A 364 20.37 -8.22 11.80
C PRO A 364 21.37 -7.06 11.97
N SER A 365 22.53 -7.14 11.31
CA SER A 365 23.56 -6.09 11.35
C SER A 365 23.07 -4.72 10.86
N ASP A 366 22.13 -4.71 9.92
CA ASP A 366 21.42 -3.50 9.47
C ASP A 366 19.93 -3.58 9.90
N PRO A 367 19.58 -3.09 11.10
CA PRO A 367 18.21 -3.08 11.59
C PRO A 367 17.28 -2.12 10.84
N THR A 368 17.78 -1.24 9.99
CA THR A 368 16.94 -0.32 9.20
C THR A 368 16.16 -1.04 8.10
N GLN A 369 16.66 -2.21 7.69
CA GLN A 369 16.06 -3.06 6.67
C GLN A 369 15.27 -4.24 7.26
N ASP A 370 15.19 -4.34 8.58
CA ASP A 370 14.50 -5.43 9.25
C ASP A 370 13.04 -5.06 9.58
N PHE A 371 12.11 -5.87 9.07
CA PHE A 371 10.68 -5.65 9.25
C PHE A 371 10.28 -5.64 10.72
N LYS A 372 10.71 -6.64 11.49
CA LYS A 372 10.33 -6.78 12.91
C LYS A 372 10.83 -5.60 13.73
N THR A 373 12.06 -5.17 13.49
CA THR A 373 12.68 -4.02 14.17
C THR A 373 11.97 -2.72 13.84
N GLN A 374 11.67 -2.42 12.57
CA GLN A 374 11.00 -1.16 12.22
C GLN A 374 9.54 -1.11 12.68
N VAL A 375 8.83 -2.24 12.68
CA VAL A 375 7.47 -2.33 13.25
C VAL A 375 7.52 -2.15 14.78
N ALA A 376 8.46 -2.80 15.47
CA ALA A 376 8.65 -2.64 16.91
C ALA A 376 9.00 -1.20 17.30
N LYS A 377 9.93 -0.57 16.57
CA LYS A 377 10.28 0.85 16.71
C LYS A 377 9.05 1.75 16.58
N LEU A 378 8.23 1.54 15.55
CA LEU A 378 7.00 2.30 15.34
C LEU A 378 6.01 2.12 16.50
N GLY A 379 5.72 0.87 16.88
CA GLY A 379 4.80 0.55 17.96
C GLY A 379 5.25 1.14 19.31
N HIS A 380 6.53 1.02 19.63
CA HIS A 380 7.09 1.64 20.83
C HIS A 380 6.98 3.17 20.78
N GLY A 381 7.28 3.79 19.64
CA GLY A 381 7.13 5.25 19.47
C GLY A 381 5.68 5.73 19.68
N LEU A 382 4.71 4.93 19.26
CA LEU A 382 3.29 5.25 19.45
C LEU A 382 2.80 5.03 20.89
N LEU A 383 3.29 3.99 21.57
CA LEU A 383 2.73 3.55 22.86
C LEU A 383 3.53 4.02 24.08
N SER A 384 4.82 4.36 23.97
CA SER A 384 5.66 4.69 25.11
C SER A 384 5.31 6.02 25.79
N GLY A 385 4.76 6.97 25.02
CA GLY A 385 4.51 8.34 25.46
C GLY A 385 5.75 9.26 25.43
N GLU A 386 6.92 8.74 25.08
CA GLU A 386 8.18 9.51 25.01
C GLU A 386 8.09 10.68 24.01
N TYR A 387 7.41 10.44 22.88
CA TYR A 387 7.25 11.37 21.77
C TYR A 387 5.91 12.12 21.78
N SER A 388 5.08 11.87 22.80
CA SER A 388 3.79 12.54 23.02
C SER A 388 3.93 13.54 24.16
N LYS A 389 4.71 14.60 23.92
CA LYS A 389 4.93 15.71 24.86
C LYS A 389 4.53 17.03 24.20
N PRO A 390 4.09 18.04 24.97
CA PRO A 390 3.90 19.38 24.45
C PRO A 390 5.21 19.91 23.84
N ALA A 391 5.13 20.58 22.69
CA ALA A 391 6.29 21.25 22.14
C ALA A 391 6.78 22.33 23.13
N PRO A 392 8.09 22.44 23.40
CA PRO A 392 8.62 23.53 24.21
C PRO A 392 8.40 24.86 23.47
N ASP A 393 7.78 25.83 24.15
CA ASP A 393 7.51 27.16 23.60
C ASP A 393 8.84 27.89 23.30
N PRO A 394 8.99 28.61 22.18
CA PRO A 394 10.19 29.39 21.91
C PRO A 394 10.17 30.65 22.78
N GLY A 395 10.73 30.58 23.99
CA GLY A 395 11.09 31.76 24.78
C GLY A 395 10.64 31.82 26.24
N ASP A 396 9.94 30.83 26.78
CA ASP A 396 9.53 30.89 28.18
C ASP A 396 10.62 30.41 29.15
N ASP A 397 10.97 31.30 30.08
CA ASP A 397 11.77 31.05 31.27
C ASP A 397 11.07 29.93 32.09
N LEU A 398 11.84 28.93 32.56
CA LEU A 398 11.36 27.69 33.22
C LEU A 398 10.57 27.90 34.55
N SER A 399 10.08 29.11 34.83
CA SER A 399 9.52 29.52 36.13
C SER A 399 8.07 30.03 36.12
N ALA A 400 7.35 30.00 34.99
CA ALA A 400 5.92 30.34 34.95
C ALA A 400 5.07 29.16 34.43
N PRO A 401 3.90 28.85 35.04
CA PRO A 401 2.97 27.88 34.49
C PRO A 401 2.14 28.55 33.38
N SER A 402 2.70 28.62 32.17
CA SER A 402 1.92 28.91 30.95
C SER A 402 1.22 27.63 30.47
N GLU A 403 -0.04 27.74 30.04
CA GLU A 403 -0.75 26.60 29.44
C GLU A 403 -0.03 26.19 28.14
N PRO A 404 0.29 24.90 27.93
CA PRO A 404 1.03 24.46 26.75
C PRO A 404 0.23 24.76 25.49
N ARG A 405 0.69 25.74 24.71
CA ARG A 405 0.18 26.05 23.37
C ARG A 405 1.11 25.43 22.34
N GLY A 406 0.77 24.25 21.84
CA GLY A 406 1.52 23.65 20.74
C GLY A 406 1.06 22.24 20.36
N ASP A 407 1.11 21.94 19.07
CA ASP A 407 1.01 20.57 18.57
C ASP A 407 2.18 19.75 19.12
N GLN A 408 1.97 18.45 19.36
CA GLN A 408 3.06 17.58 19.79
C GLN A 408 4.14 17.42 18.70
N VAL A 409 5.40 17.22 19.11
CA VAL A 409 6.49 16.94 18.16
C VAL A 409 6.20 15.63 17.38
N GLY A 410 5.65 14.62 18.06
CA GLY A 410 5.27 13.34 17.46
C GLY A 410 6.46 12.55 16.91
N ILE A 411 6.17 11.55 16.07
CA ILE A 411 7.19 10.70 15.42
C ILE A 411 7.13 10.85 13.89
N ALA A 412 8.26 10.68 13.20
CA ALA A 412 8.34 10.69 11.74
C ALA A 412 8.71 9.28 11.25
N PRO A 413 7.75 8.44 10.79
CA PRO A 413 7.99 7.05 10.44
C PRO A 413 8.68 6.86 9.07
N ARG A 414 9.78 7.59 8.80
CA ARG A 414 10.46 7.60 7.50
C ARG A 414 11.09 6.25 7.16
N MET A 415 11.86 5.68 8.09
CA MET A 415 12.47 4.35 7.90
C MET A 415 11.42 3.27 7.71
N PHE A 416 10.34 3.32 8.49
CA PHE A 416 9.22 2.39 8.37
C PHE A 416 8.56 2.50 6.98
N LYS A 417 8.15 3.71 6.55
CA LYS A 417 7.55 3.95 5.23
C LYS A 417 8.45 3.43 4.10
N ALA A 418 9.74 3.75 4.14
CA ALA A 418 10.70 3.32 3.13
C ALA A 418 10.83 1.79 3.06
N LEU A 419 10.76 1.10 4.21
CA LEU A 419 10.84 -0.36 4.26
C LEU A 419 9.56 -1.02 3.73
N VAL A 420 8.38 -0.59 4.21
CA VAL A 420 7.10 -1.21 3.80
C VAL A 420 6.73 -0.88 2.36
N GLY A 421 7.19 0.25 1.83
CA GLY A 421 7.01 0.62 0.43
C GLY A 421 8.01 0.00 -0.53
N ARG A 422 9.10 -0.61 -0.04
CA ARG A 422 10.21 -1.07 -0.89
C ARG A 422 9.75 -2.08 -1.92
N GLY A 423 9.95 -1.77 -3.20
CA GLY A 423 9.60 -2.63 -4.33
C GLY A 423 8.10 -2.64 -4.68
N HIS A 424 7.25 -1.94 -3.93
CA HIS A 424 5.83 -1.82 -4.25
C HIS A 424 5.60 -0.63 -5.21
N PRO A 425 4.90 -0.79 -6.35
CA PRO A 425 4.71 0.28 -7.33
C PRO A 425 4.03 1.52 -6.72
N GLU A 426 3.04 1.31 -5.85
CA GLU A 426 2.31 2.41 -5.20
C GLU A 426 3.00 2.94 -3.94
N PHE A 427 3.20 2.11 -2.91
CA PHE A 427 3.72 2.55 -1.60
C PHE A 427 5.19 2.97 -1.59
N SER A 428 5.96 2.67 -2.65
CA SER A 428 7.32 3.24 -2.81
C SER A 428 7.28 4.72 -3.17
N THR A 429 6.16 5.21 -3.70
CA THR A 429 5.98 6.61 -4.10
C THR A 429 5.55 7.49 -2.94
N ASN A 430 5.52 8.81 -3.19
CA ASN A 430 4.98 9.81 -2.28
C ASN A 430 3.58 10.30 -2.69
N ARG A 431 2.85 9.50 -3.50
CA ARG A 431 1.48 9.79 -3.91
C ARG A 431 0.47 9.46 -2.80
N GLN A 432 -0.75 9.97 -2.94
CA GLN A 432 -1.88 9.55 -2.11
C GLN A 432 -2.26 8.11 -2.46
N GLN A 433 -2.65 7.34 -1.44
CA GLN A 433 -2.94 5.91 -1.57
C GLN A 433 -4.17 5.54 -0.74
N ASP A 434 -4.81 4.41 -1.07
CA ASP A 434 -5.97 3.92 -0.36
C ASP A 434 -5.60 3.22 0.97
N ALA A 435 -6.39 3.47 2.02
CA ALA A 435 -6.13 2.92 3.36
C ALA A 435 -6.41 1.41 3.46
N GLN A 436 -7.37 0.89 2.70
CA GLN A 436 -7.70 -0.53 2.68
C GLN A 436 -6.62 -1.33 1.96
N GLU A 437 -6.13 -0.82 0.82
CA GLU A 437 -5.02 -1.42 0.09
C GLU A 437 -3.76 -1.48 0.97
N PHE A 438 -3.42 -0.37 1.67
CA PHE A 438 -2.29 -0.35 2.58
C PHE A 438 -2.45 -1.31 3.76
N LEU A 439 -3.66 -1.41 4.34
CA LEU A 439 -3.96 -2.36 5.42
C LEU A 439 -3.72 -3.81 4.98
N LEU A 440 -4.23 -4.21 3.81
CA LEU A 440 -4.02 -5.56 3.28
C LEU A 440 -2.55 -5.82 2.93
N HIS A 441 -1.88 -4.86 2.31
CA HIS A 441 -0.43 -4.94 2.04
C HIS A 441 0.35 -5.19 3.33
N PHE A 442 0.07 -4.41 4.38
CA PHE A 442 0.73 -4.57 5.66
C PHE A 442 0.41 -5.90 6.34
N ILE A 443 -0.86 -6.35 6.34
CA ILE A 443 -1.24 -7.69 6.85
C ILE A 443 -0.46 -8.78 6.12
N ASN A 444 -0.36 -8.73 4.79
CA ASN A 444 0.41 -9.70 4.01
C ASN A 444 1.91 -9.66 4.35
N MET A 445 2.47 -8.48 4.60
CA MET A 445 3.84 -8.37 5.11
C MET A 445 4.01 -9.02 6.49
N VAL A 446 3.02 -8.87 7.38
CA VAL A 446 3.01 -9.54 8.69
C VAL A 446 2.95 -11.06 8.54
N GLU A 447 2.08 -11.58 7.67
CA GLU A 447 1.99 -13.02 7.35
C GLU A 447 3.34 -13.59 6.92
N ARG A 448 4.01 -12.91 5.99
CA ARG A 448 5.32 -13.31 5.47
C ARG A 448 6.40 -13.36 6.55
N ASN A 449 6.30 -12.52 7.59
CA ASN A 449 7.32 -12.39 8.64
C ASN A 449 6.98 -13.11 9.96
N CYS A 450 5.77 -13.67 10.08
CA CYS A 450 5.27 -14.30 11.32
C CYS A 450 4.90 -15.78 11.16
N ARG A 451 5.37 -16.46 10.10
CA ARG A 451 5.02 -17.86 9.83
C ARG A 451 5.33 -18.82 10.99
N SER A 452 6.51 -18.73 11.59
CA SER A 452 6.99 -19.67 12.60
C SER A 452 6.80 -19.18 14.05
N GLY A 453 5.77 -18.39 14.34
CA GLY A 453 5.55 -17.81 15.66
C GLY A 453 4.15 -17.23 15.86
N PRO A 454 3.93 -16.46 16.94
CA PRO A 454 2.66 -15.78 17.16
C PRO A 454 2.42 -14.75 16.05
N ASN A 455 1.28 -14.87 15.39
CA ASN A 455 0.92 -14.05 14.24
C ASN A 455 -0.26 -13.12 14.59
N PRO A 456 -0.04 -11.80 14.71
CA PRO A 456 -1.08 -10.90 15.16
C PRO A 456 -2.19 -10.68 14.12
N SER A 457 -1.97 -11.08 12.85
CA SER A 457 -3.03 -11.04 11.83
C SER A 457 -4.17 -12.03 12.11
N GLU A 458 -3.93 -13.07 12.92
CA GLU A 458 -4.96 -14.02 13.37
C GLU A 458 -6.11 -13.33 14.12
N ALA A 459 -5.92 -12.08 14.58
CA ALA A 459 -6.96 -11.30 15.26
C ALA A 459 -8.03 -10.82 14.28
N PHE A 460 -7.66 -10.62 13.01
CA PHE A 460 -8.53 -10.16 11.94
C PHE A 460 -8.99 -11.28 11.01
N ARG A 461 -8.25 -12.39 10.95
CA ARG A 461 -8.52 -13.49 10.02
C ARG A 461 -9.83 -14.20 10.33
N PHE A 462 -10.67 -14.39 9.33
CA PHE A 462 -11.90 -15.17 9.44
C PHE A 462 -12.19 -16.00 8.19
N LEU A 463 -13.15 -16.93 8.32
CA LEU A 463 -13.61 -17.77 7.22
C LEU A 463 -14.95 -17.28 6.69
N VAL A 464 -15.02 -17.15 5.37
CA VAL A 464 -16.25 -16.92 4.61
C VAL A 464 -16.74 -18.27 4.09
N GLU A 465 -18.00 -18.59 4.32
CA GLU A 465 -18.71 -19.71 3.73
C GLU A 465 -19.49 -19.21 2.50
N GLU A 466 -19.20 -19.79 1.35
CA GLU A 466 -19.97 -19.59 0.13
C GLU A 466 -20.77 -20.86 -0.18
N ARG A 467 -22.09 -20.70 -0.29
CA ARG A 467 -23.02 -21.77 -0.63
C ARG A 467 -23.60 -21.51 -2.02
N ILE A 468 -23.38 -22.42 -2.96
CA ILE A 468 -23.91 -22.37 -4.32
C ILE A 468 -24.91 -23.49 -4.50
N VAL A 469 -26.15 -23.17 -4.88
CA VAL A 469 -27.21 -24.15 -5.16
C VAL A 469 -27.60 -24.09 -6.61
N CYS A 470 -27.53 -25.22 -7.30
CA CYS A 470 -28.05 -25.34 -8.66
C CYS A 470 -29.59 -25.30 -8.64
N GLN A 471 -30.21 -24.36 -9.34
CA GLN A 471 -31.67 -24.18 -9.30
C GLN A 471 -32.44 -25.36 -9.92
N GLN A 472 -31.84 -26.09 -10.87
CA GLN A 472 -32.49 -27.24 -11.50
C GLN A 472 -32.36 -28.52 -10.68
N SER A 473 -31.14 -28.84 -10.20
CA SER A 473 -30.89 -30.10 -9.46
C SER A 473 -31.15 -29.99 -7.97
N GLN A 474 -31.26 -28.76 -7.44
CA GLN A 474 -31.34 -28.45 -5.99
C GLN A 474 -30.14 -28.95 -5.18
N LYS A 475 -29.06 -29.35 -5.85
CA LYS A 475 -27.82 -29.78 -5.20
C LYS A 475 -26.94 -28.57 -4.86
N ALA A 476 -26.26 -28.67 -3.72
CA ALA A 476 -25.46 -27.58 -3.16
C ALA A 476 -23.95 -27.86 -3.24
N LYS A 477 -23.14 -26.80 -3.28
CA LYS A 477 -21.69 -26.84 -3.06
C LYS A 477 -21.33 -25.79 -2.03
N TYR A 478 -20.51 -26.19 -1.07
CA TYR A 478 -19.97 -25.31 -0.04
C TYR A 478 -18.48 -25.12 -0.28
N THR A 479 -18.03 -23.87 -0.25
CA THR A 479 -16.62 -23.52 -0.32
C THR A 479 -16.31 -22.54 0.80
N GLN A 480 -15.14 -22.70 1.41
CA GLN A 480 -14.66 -21.76 2.41
C GLN A 480 -13.44 -21.03 1.89
N ARG A 481 -13.31 -19.76 2.26
CA ARG A 481 -12.13 -18.93 1.94
C ARG A 481 -11.75 -18.07 3.13
N VAL A 482 -10.45 -17.79 3.26
CA VAL A 482 -9.92 -16.86 4.26
C VAL A 482 -10.16 -15.42 3.79
N ASP A 483 -10.54 -14.56 4.73
CA ASP A 483 -10.64 -13.12 4.51
C ASP A 483 -10.20 -12.35 5.78
N TYR A 484 -9.95 -11.06 5.62
CA TYR A 484 -9.57 -10.12 6.69
C TYR A 484 -10.52 -8.92 6.77
N ILE A 485 -11.27 -8.63 5.69
CA ILE A 485 -12.11 -7.43 5.60
C ILE A 485 -13.48 -7.79 5.01
N VAL A 486 -14.54 -7.42 5.72
CA VAL A 486 -15.90 -7.50 5.20
C VAL A 486 -16.16 -6.28 4.34
N GLN A 487 -16.48 -6.49 3.06
CA GLN A 487 -16.83 -5.40 2.17
C GLN A 487 -18.35 -5.22 2.11
N LEU A 488 -18.86 -4.15 2.70
CA LEU A 488 -20.28 -3.83 2.67
C LEU A 488 -20.65 -3.06 1.40
N PRO A 489 -21.59 -3.57 0.59
CA PRO A 489 -22.12 -2.82 -0.54
C PRO A 489 -22.95 -1.63 -0.04
N VAL A 490 -22.98 -0.56 -0.84
CA VAL A 490 -23.80 0.63 -0.57
C VAL A 490 -24.90 0.70 -1.61
N LEU A 491 -26.14 0.47 -1.18
CA LEU A 491 -27.32 0.47 -2.03
C LEU A 491 -27.95 1.87 -2.05
N MET A 492 -27.68 2.64 -3.11
CA MET A 492 -28.17 4.02 -3.24
C MET A 492 -29.70 4.13 -3.35
N ASP A 493 -30.37 3.07 -3.82
CA ASP A 493 -31.82 2.96 -3.92
C ASP A 493 -32.51 2.80 -2.56
N GLN A 494 -31.75 2.42 -1.52
CA GLN A 494 -32.23 2.28 -0.15
C GLN A 494 -32.06 3.57 0.68
N ALA A 495 -31.82 4.71 0.02
CA ALA A 495 -31.66 6.00 0.70
C ALA A 495 -32.97 6.47 1.36
N THR A 496 -32.92 6.79 2.66
CA THR A 496 -34.10 7.24 3.42
C THR A 496 -34.56 8.64 3.03
N ASN A 497 -33.68 9.44 2.43
CA ASN A 497 -33.93 10.81 1.97
C ASN A 497 -33.91 10.93 0.44
N ALA A 498 -34.38 9.89 -0.27
CA ALA A 498 -34.41 9.85 -1.74
C ALA A 498 -35.11 11.07 -2.38
N ASP A 499 -36.22 11.53 -1.79
CA ASP A 499 -36.95 12.71 -2.29
C ASP A 499 -36.11 14.00 -2.22
N GLU A 500 -35.33 14.16 -1.15
CA GLU A 500 -34.43 15.32 -0.98
C GLU A 500 -33.26 15.29 -1.96
N LEU A 501 -32.73 14.10 -2.24
CA LEU A 501 -31.66 13.90 -3.23
C LEU A 501 -32.14 14.24 -4.64
N GLN A 502 -33.34 13.77 -5.03
CA GLN A 502 -33.91 14.05 -6.34
C GLN A 502 -34.20 15.56 -6.53
N GLU A 503 -34.69 16.23 -5.50
CA GLU A 503 -34.90 17.68 -5.53
C GLU A 503 -33.57 18.44 -5.68
N ALA A 504 -32.53 18.01 -4.95
CA ALA A 504 -31.21 18.62 -5.05
C ALA A 504 -30.55 18.38 -6.43
N GLU A 505 -30.71 17.20 -7.01
CA GLU A 505 -30.28 16.91 -8.38
C GLU A 505 -31.00 17.81 -9.39
N ARG A 506 -32.32 17.97 -9.28
CA ARG A 506 -33.08 18.89 -10.14
C ARG A 506 -32.60 20.34 -10.01
N LEU A 507 -32.41 20.83 -8.78
CA LEU A 507 -31.90 22.18 -8.53
C LEU A 507 -30.48 22.36 -9.08
N ARG A 508 -29.65 21.32 -9.05
CA ARG A 508 -28.32 21.33 -9.65
C ARG A 508 -28.38 21.39 -11.17
N GLU A 509 -29.23 20.60 -11.82
CA GLU A 509 -29.43 20.67 -13.27
C GLU A 509 -29.95 22.05 -13.70
N GLU A 510 -30.86 22.64 -12.92
CA GLU A 510 -31.32 24.02 -13.12
C GLU A 510 -30.19 25.04 -12.94
N ALA A 511 -29.37 24.90 -11.90
CA ALA A 511 -28.21 25.76 -11.66
C ALA A 511 -27.17 25.65 -12.79
N GLU A 512 -26.91 24.42 -13.25
CA GLU A 512 -26.01 24.13 -14.37
C GLU A 512 -26.52 24.70 -15.70
N SER A 513 -27.84 24.68 -15.92
CA SER A 513 -28.45 25.28 -17.11
C SER A 513 -28.47 26.81 -17.07
N THR A 514 -28.54 27.40 -15.87
CA THR A 514 -28.57 28.85 -15.65
C THR A 514 -27.19 29.47 -15.40
N GLY A 515 -26.14 28.65 -15.28
CA GLY A 515 -24.77 29.09 -14.98
C GLY A 515 -24.61 29.65 -13.56
N THR A 516 -25.52 29.30 -12.65
CA THR A 516 -25.43 29.70 -11.23
C THR A 516 -24.73 28.60 -10.41
N PRO A 517 -24.04 28.94 -9.31
CA PRO A 517 -23.42 27.93 -8.47
C PRO A 517 -24.48 27.02 -7.86
N PRO A 518 -24.34 25.69 -7.96
CA PRO A 518 -25.33 24.77 -7.42
C PRO A 518 -25.39 24.86 -5.89
N PRO A 519 -26.59 24.68 -5.30
CA PRO A 519 -26.73 24.57 -3.86
C PRO A 519 -26.00 23.33 -3.33
N ALA A 520 -25.58 23.37 -2.06
CA ALA A 520 -24.97 22.21 -1.41
C ALA A 520 -25.96 21.03 -1.38
N ALA A 521 -25.60 19.93 -2.03
CA ALA A 521 -26.44 18.75 -2.07
C ALA A 521 -26.48 18.04 -0.70
N PRO A 522 -27.65 17.55 -0.26
CA PRO A 522 -27.73 16.69 0.92
C PRO A 522 -27.06 15.36 0.62
N ARG A 523 -26.44 14.75 1.64
CA ARG A 523 -25.86 13.40 1.52
C ARG A 523 -26.94 12.34 1.49
N ALA A 524 -26.69 11.26 0.75
CA ALA A 524 -27.60 10.12 0.78
C ALA A 524 -27.48 9.38 2.11
N GLN A 525 -28.58 9.30 2.86
CA GLN A 525 -28.65 8.61 4.15
C GLN A 525 -29.03 7.15 3.92
N ILE A 526 -28.08 6.25 4.12
CA ILE A 526 -28.27 4.81 3.90
C ILE A 526 -28.32 4.11 5.27
N PRO A 527 -29.37 3.33 5.58
CA PRO A 527 -29.40 2.52 6.79
C PRO A 527 -28.32 1.44 6.76
N PHE A 528 -27.54 1.31 7.84
CA PHE A 528 -26.51 0.27 7.94
C PHE A 528 -27.07 -1.15 7.80
N SER A 529 -28.30 -1.39 8.28
CA SER A 529 -28.98 -2.68 8.13
C SER A 529 -29.20 -3.06 6.66
N ALA A 530 -29.51 -2.10 5.80
CA ALA A 530 -29.71 -2.35 4.37
C ALA A 530 -28.39 -2.82 3.70
N CYS A 531 -27.26 -2.22 4.08
CA CYS A 531 -25.93 -2.65 3.61
C CYS A 531 -25.59 -4.07 4.09
N LEU A 532 -26.00 -4.43 5.32
CA LEU A 532 -25.75 -5.74 5.89
C LEU A 532 -26.65 -6.83 5.29
N ASP A 533 -27.92 -6.52 5.04
CA ASP A 533 -28.87 -7.44 4.40
C ASP A 533 -28.38 -7.77 2.98
N ALA A 534 -27.93 -6.76 2.24
CA ALA A 534 -27.35 -6.90 0.89
C ALA A 534 -26.11 -7.81 0.84
N LEU A 535 -25.32 -7.90 1.92
CA LEU A 535 -24.18 -8.81 2.00
C LEU A 535 -24.62 -10.29 1.95
N SER A 536 -25.79 -10.60 2.51
CA SER A 536 -26.30 -11.96 2.68
C SER A 536 -27.43 -12.32 1.71
N GLU A 537 -27.81 -11.37 0.85
CA GLU A 537 -28.83 -11.54 -0.15
C GLU A 537 -28.43 -12.64 -1.17
N PRO A 538 -29.33 -13.58 -1.50
CA PRO A 538 -29.00 -14.61 -2.49
C PRO A 538 -28.80 -14.02 -3.89
N GLU A 539 -27.58 -14.12 -4.40
CA GLU A 539 -27.23 -13.68 -5.75
C GLU A 539 -27.57 -14.77 -6.78
N THR A 540 -28.20 -14.40 -7.89
CA THR A 540 -28.46 -15.34 -9.00
C THR A 540 -27.30 -15.32 -9.99
N LEU A 541 -26.57 -16.43 -10.07
CA LEU A 541 -25.54 -16.67 -11.06
C LEU A 541 -26.18 -17.19 -12.35
N THR A 542 -26.08 -16.42 -13.42
CA THR A 542 -26.43 -16.86 -14.77
C THR A 542 -25.25 -17.59 -15.41
N ASP A 543 -25.52 -18.52 -16.33
CA ASP A 543 -24.49 -19.29 -17.05
C ASP A 543 -23.58 -20.16 -16.16
N PHE A 544 -24.12 -20.69 -15.05
CA PHE A 544 -23.41 -21.59 -14.15
C PHE A 544 -23.35 -23.02 -14.69
N TRP A 545 -22.17 -23.63 -14.75
CA TRP A 545 -22.02 -25.05 -15.09
C TRP A 545 -22.36 -25.95 -13.89
N SER A 546 -23.38 -26.81 -14.04
CA SER A 546 -23.77 -27.77 -13.00
C SER A 546 -23.31 -29.17 -13.34
N SER A 547 -22.46 -29.77 -12.49
CA SER A 547 -22.01 -31.16 -12.64
C SER A 547 -23.13 -32.19 -12.48
N ALA A 548 -24.22 -31.82 -11.81
CA ALA A 548 -25.39 -32.68 -11.64
C ALA A 548 -26.31 -32.69 -12.88
N VAL A 549 -26.39 -31.55 -13.57
CA VAL A 549 -27.18 -31.40 -14.81
C VAL A 549 -26.35 -31.75 -16.03
N GLN A 550 -25.02 -31.66 -15.93
CA GLN A 550 -24.06 -31.77 -17.03
C GLN A 550 -24.37 -30.74 -18.13
N GLY A 551 -24.53 -29.49 -17.71
CA GLY A 551 -24.91 -28.39 -18.58
C GLY A 551 -24.90 -27.03 -17.89
N LYS A 552 -24.98 -25.97 -18.70
CA LYS A 552 -25.14 -24.58 -18.25
C LYS A 552 -26.56 -24.35 -17.71
N THR A 553 -26.64 -23.73 -16.55
CA THR A 553 -27.89 -23.49 -15.82
C THR A 553 -27.78 -22.22 -14.96
N THR A 554 -28.78 -21.96 -14.14
CA THR A 554 -28.77 -20.92 -13.12
C THR A 554 -28.44 -21.50 -11.75
N ALA A 555 -27.69 -20.76 -10.96
CA ALA A 555 -27.42 -21.11 -9.57
C ALA A 555 -27.69 -19.91 -8.66
N THR A 556 -27.93 -20.20 -7.38
CA THR A 556 -28.06 -19.19 -6.35
C THR A 556 -26.85 -19.27 -5.44
N LYS A 557 -26.11 -18.18 -5.29
CA LYS A 557 -24.96 -18.03 -4.39
C LYS A 557 -25.39 -17.27 -3.14
N THR A 558 -24.97 -17.76 -1.97
CA THR A 558 -25.17 -17.08 -0.69
C THR A 558 -23.87 -17.07 0.08
N THR A 559 -23.54 -15.93 0.67
CA THR A 559 -22.31 -15.71 1.43
C THR A 559 -22.64 -15.57 2.92
N ARG A 560 -21.89 -16.25 3.78
CA ARG A 560 -22.05 -16.26 5.24
C ARG A 560 -20.70 -16.30 5.95
N PHE A 561 -20.67 -16.07 7.25
CA PHE A 561 -19.47 -16.18 8.07
C PHE A 561 -19.33 -17.61 8.61
N ALA A 562 -18.33 -18.36 8.15
CA ALA A 562 -17.99 -19.64 8.78
C ALA A 562 -17.36 -19.43 10.17
N SER A 563 -16.62 -18.34 10.36
CA SER A 563 -16.08 -17.93 11.66
C SER A 563 -16.17 -16.42 11.88
N PHE A 564 -16.05 -16.00 13.13
CA PHE A 564 -16.09 -14.59 13.55
C PHE A 564 -14.76 -14.16 14.21
N PRO A 565 -14.04 -13.17 13.65
CA PRO A 565 -12.72 -12.78 14.15
C PRO A 565 -12.80 -12.05 15.51
N ASP A 566 -11.65 -11.86 16.16
CA ASP A 566 -11.55 -11.09 17.41
C ASP A 566 -11.79 -9.60 17.13
N TYR A 567 -11.25 -9.14 15.99
CA TYR A 567 -11.39 -7.79 15.47
C TYR A 567 -11.95 -7.85 14.05
N LEU A 568 -13.18 -7.37 13.88
CA LEU A 568 -13.85 -7.33 12.59
C LEU A 568 -13.54 -6.01 11.89
N VAL A 569 -13.00 -6.09 10.68
CA VAL A 569 -12.77 -4.92 9.82
C VAL A 569 -13.88 -4.87 8.77
N ILE A 570 -14.55 -3.72 8.66
CA ILE A 570 -15.61 -3.47 7.69
C ILE A 570 -15.17 -2.33 6.76
N GLN A 571 -15.15 -2.59 5.45
CA GLN A 571 -14.99 -1.59 4.41
C GLN A 571 -16.35 -1.21 3.84
N ILE A 572 -16.66 0.08 3.84
CA ILE A 572 -17.82 0.60 3.11
C ILE A 572 -17.43 0.81 1.65
N LYS A 573 -18.07 0.09 0.72
CA LYS A 573 -17.85 0.24 -0.73
C LYS A 573 -18.55 1.49 -1.28
N LYS A 574 -18.15 2.67 -0.78
CA LYS A 574 -18.69 3.97 -1.21
C LYS A 574 -18.04 4.49 -2.50
N PHE A 575 -17.84 3.61 -3.48
CA PHE A 575 -17.29 3.96 -4.78
C PHE A 575 -18.04 3.20 -5.87
N THR A 576 -18.24 3.83 -7.01
CA THR A 576 -18.85 3.21 -8.20
C THR A 576 -18.25 3.78 -9.47
N PHE A 577 -18.52 3.19 -10.62
CA PHE A 577 -18.13 3.74 -11.92
C PHE A 577 -19.21 4.68 -12.47
N GLY A 578 -18.79 5.83 -12.98
CA GLY A 578 -19.64 6.70 -13.80
C GLY A 578 -19.91 6.11 -15.18
N LEU A 579 -20.73 6.80 -15.98
CA LEU A 579 -21.09 6.39 -17.35
C LEU A 579 -19.89 6.32 -18.31
N ASP A 580 -18.83 7.06 -18.00
CA ASP A 580 -17.55 7.16 -18.71
C ASP A 580 -16.46 6.28 -18.11
N TRP A 581 -16.81 5.37 -17.17
CA TRP A 581 -15.87 4.55 -16.40
C TRP A 581 -14.94 5.34 -15.48
N VAL A 582 -15.22 6.62 -15.23
CA VAL A 582 -14.48 7.39 -14.22
C VAL A 582 -14.95 6.95 -12.83
N PRO A 583 -14.06 6.52 -11.92
CA PRO A 583 -14.42 6.16 -10.56
C PRO A 583 -14.98 7.36 -9.79
N LYS A 584 -16.16 7.18 -9.19
CA LYS A 584 -16.86 8.20 -8.40
C LYS A 584 -17.02 7.76 -6.96
N LYS A 585 -16.68 8.65 -6.01
CA LYS A 585 -16.99 8.47 -4.59
C LYS A 585 -18.47 8.72 -4.39
N LEU A 586 -19.14 7.80 -3.72
CA LEU A 586 -20.52 7.94 -3.27
C LEU A 586 -20.50 8.82 -2.00
N ASP A 587 -21.10 10.00 -2.08
CA ASP A 587 -21.24 10.90 -0.93
C ASP A 587 -22.43 10.47 -0.06
N VAL A 588 -22.17 9.45 0.76
CA VAL A 588 -23.17 8.77 1.60
C VAL A 588 -22.87 8.99 3.07
N SER A 589 -23.93 9.07 3.87
CA SER A 589 -23.92 9.01 5.32
C SER A 589 -24.57 7.68 5.72
N ILE A 590 -23.83 6.84 6.46
CA ILE A 590 -24.31 5.53 6.90
C ILE A 590 -24.29 5.50 8.42
N ASP A 591 -25.44 5.39 9.07
CA ASP A 591 -25.49 5.36 10.54
C ASP A 591 -24.94 4.03 11.09
N VAL A 592 -23.63 4.00 11.35
CA VAL A 592 -22.91 2.82 11.80
C VAL A 592 -23.13 2.59 13.30
N PRO A 593 -23.64 1.42 13.73
CA PRO A 593 -24.01 1.19 15.12
C PRO A 593 -22.79 0.98 16.02
N ASP A 594 -22.86 1.45 17.27
CA ASP A 594 -21.79 1.22 18.26
C ASP A 594 -21.69 -0.25 18.68
N THR A 595 -22.80 -0.99 18.62
CA THR A 595 -22.84 -2.43 18.91
C THR A 595 -23.40 -3.16 17.70
N LEU A 596 -22.73 -4.24 17.29
CA LEU A 596 -23.08 -5.01 16.11
C LEU A 596 -23.25 -6.48 16.46
N ASP A 597 -24.41 -7.06 16.13
CA ASP A 597 -24.66 -8.49 16.27
C ASP A 597 -24.81 -9.13 14.88
N LEU A 598 -23.83 -9.94 14.51
CA LEU A 598 -23.77 -10.68 13.25
C LEU A 598 -24.12 -12.16 13.44
N SER A 599 -24.56 -12.60 14.62
CA SER A 599 -24.79 -14.02 14.88
C SER A 599 -25.76 -14.68 13.89
N ALA A 600 -26.73 -13.92 13.37
CA ALA A 600 -27.68 -14.37 12.35
C ALA A 600 -27.04 -14.66 10.98
N LEU A 601 -25.83 -14.14 10.72
CA LEU A 601 -25.08 -14.33 9.48
C LEU A 601 -24.06 -15.48 9.55
N ARG A 602 -24.04 -16.23 10.66
CA ARG A 602 -23.19 -17.42 10.78
C ARG A 602 -23.61 -18.49 9.76
N GLY A 603 -22.63 -19.01 9.04
CA GLY A 603 -22.76 -20.17 8.16
C GLY A 603 -23.08 -21.42 8.97
N THR A 604 -23.83 -22.33 8.37
CA THR A 604 -24.29 -23.55 9.05
C THR A 604 -23.68 -24.81 8.45
N GLY A 605 -22.86 -24.66 7.40
CA GLY A 605 -22.38 -25.78 6.61
C GLY A 605 -23.51 -26.55 5.93
N GLN A 606 -23.18 -27.76 5.48
CA GLN A 606 -24.15 -28.68 4.88
C GLN A 606 -25.19 -29.10 5.92
N GLN A 607 -26.47 -28.97 5.55
CA GLN A 607 -27.59 -29.37 6.40
C GLN A 607 -28.02 -30.83 6.14
N PRO A 608 -28.57 -31.53 7.15
CA PRO A 608 -29.16 -32.85 6.96
C PRO A 608 -30.28 -32.82 5.90
N GLY A 609 -30.13 -33.60 4.83
CA GLY A 609 -31.08 -33.67 3.72
C GLY A 609 -30.66 -32.89 2.46
N GLU A 610 -29.56 -32.14 2.50
CA GLU A 610 -28.98 -31.51 1.32
C GLU A 610 -28.07 -32.48 0.56
N GLU A 611 -28.31 -32.63 -0.74
CA GLU A 611 -27.44 -33.37 -1.64
C GLU A 611 -26.36 -32.45 -2.21
N LEU A 612 -25.10 -32.91 -2.17
CA LEU A 612 -23.99 -32.15 -2.73
C LEU A 612 -23.92 -32.30 -4.26
N LEU A 613 -23.45 -31.25 -4.93
CA LEU A 613 -23.09 -31.33 -6.34
C LEU A 613 -22.00 -32.39 -6.51
N PRO A 614 -22.13 -33.31 -7.49
CA PRO A 614 -21.10 -34.30 -7.76
C PRO A 614 -19.75 -33.61 -7.99
N GLU A 615 -18.72 -34.05 -7.29
CA GLU A 615 -17.36 -33.74 -7.70
C GLU A 615 -17.14 -34.40 -9.07
N VAL A 616 -16.52 -33.67 -10.00
CA VAL A 616 -16.12 -34.24 -11.30
C VAL A 616 -14.97 -35.21 -11.02
N ALA A 617 -15.28 -36.39 -10.49
CA ALA A 617 -14.31 -37.44 -10.29
C ALA A 617 -13.93 -38.00 -11.67
N PRO A 618 -12.65 -38.10 -12.03
CA PRO A 618 -12.25 -38.91 -13.17
C PRO A 618 -12.77 -40.34 -12.93
N PRO A 619 -13.37 -41.01 -13.94
CA PRO A 619 -13.94 -42.33 -13.74
C PRO A 619 -12.86 -43.31 -13.24
N PRO A 620 -13.23 -44.28 -12.38
CA PRO A 620 -12.28 -45.26 -11.87
C PRO A 620 -11.69 -46.04 -13.06
N LEU A 621 -10.35 -46.07 -13.14
CA LEU A 621 -9.59 -46.88 -14.10
C LEU A 621 -10.05 -48.34 -13.98
N MET A 622 -10.87 -48.79 -14.92
CA MET A 622 -11.08 -50.21 -15.18
C MET A 622 -9.78 -50.75 -15.76
N THR A 623 -8.98 -51.44 -14.93
CA THR A 623 -7.90 -52.28 -15.44
C THR A 623 -8.53 -53.55 -16.00
N PRO A 624 -8.34 -53.90 -17.29
CA PRO A 624 -8.77 -55.19 -17.79
C PRO A 624 -7.83 -56.27 -17.24
N ASP A 625 -8.40 -57.28 -16.59
CA ASP A 625 -7.71 -58.50 -16.17
C ASP A 625 -7.08 -59.19 -17.40
N VAL A 626 -5.76 -59.05 -17.58
CA VAL A 626 -5.00 -59.87 -18.53
C VAL A 626 -4.24 -60.94 -17.74
N GLU A 627 -4.77 -62.16 -17.78
CA GLU A 627 -4.10 -63.38 -17.33
C GLU A 627 -2.76 -63.56 -18.08
N VAL A 628 -1.64 -63.46 -17.37
CA VAL A 628 -0.31 -63.76 -17.92
C VAL A 628 -0.12 -65.28 -17.98
N LYS A 629 -0.35 -65.88 -19.15
CA LYS A 629 0.12 -67.25 -19.46
C LYS A 629 1.55 -67.17 -19.99
N GLY A 630 2.46 -67.73 -19.19
CA GLY A 630 3.91 -67.61 -19.38
C GLY A 630 4.51 -68.33 -20.58
N ILE A 631 5.72 -67.91 -20.92
CA ILE A 631 6.73 -68.70 -21.63
C ILE A 631 8.09 -68.43 -20.98
N LEU A 632 8.63 -69.47 -20.35
CA LEU A 632 10.01 -69.58 -19.90
C LEU A 632 10.96 -69.67 -21.10
N GLY A 633 12.03 -68.89 -21.09
CA GLY A 633 13.15 -68.99 -22.03
C GLY A 633 14.43 -68.39 -21.43
N SER A 634 15.32 -69.27 -21.00
CA SER A 634 16.62 -69.03 -20.37
C SER A 634 17.70 -68.49 -21.33
N HIS A 635 18.44 -67.45 -20.95
CA HIS A 635 19.92 -67.35 -20.96
C HIS A 635 20.35 -65.98 -20.40
N GLY A 636 21.33 -65.98 -19.47
CA GLY A 636 21.70 -64.82 -18.66
C GLY A 636 22.79 -63.90 -19.22
N THR A 637 22.95 -62.75 -18.55
CA THR A 637 24.20 -62.17 -18.02
C THR A 637 23.81 -60.99 -17.10
N GLU A 638 24.53 -60.84 -15.99
CA GLU A 638 24.36 -59.82 -14.95
C GLU A 638 24.84 -58.43 -15.42
N GLU A 639 24.39 -57.38 -14.70
CA GLU A 639 24.71 -55.94 -14.78
C GLU A 639 23.72 -55.07 -15.59
N ASP A 640 22.64 -54.60 -14.94
CA ASP A 640 22.26 -53.17 -14.80
C ASP A 640 20.94 -53.05 -14.00
N ASP A 641 21.01 -52.60 -12.74
CA ASP A 641 19.86 -52.46 -11.83
C ASP A 641 19.22 -51.06 -12.04
N SER A 642 18.38 -50.94 -13.07
CA SER A 642 17.49 -49.79 -13.30
C SER A 642 16.02 -50.22 -13.25
N LEU A 643 15.54 -50.52 -12.05
CA LEU A 643 14.12 -50.75 -11.78
C LEU A 643 13.36 -49.41 -11.69
N TYR A 644 12.96 -48.87 -12.84
CA TYR A 644 11.81 -47.98 -12.97
C TYR A 644 10.81 -48.61 -13.94
N SER A 645 9.73 -49.19 -13.39
CA SER A 645 8.54 -49.53 -14.18
C SER A 645 7.89 -48.23 -14.70
N PRO A 646 7.57 -48.10 -16.00
CA PRO A 646 6.78 -46.99 -16.47
C PRO A 646 5.32 -47.22 -16.05
N LEU A 647 4.79 -46.29 -15.26
CA LEU A 647 3.36 -46.13 -15.03
C LEU A 647 2.67 -45.97 -16.40
N LEU A 648 1.74 -46.88 -16.71
CA LEU A 648 0.96 -46.87 -17.95
C LEU A 648 0.14 -45.56 -18.03
N SER A 649 0.50 -44.69 -18.97
CA SER A 649 -0.48 -43.77 -19.55
C SER A 649 -1.48 -44.59 -20.38
N PRO A 650 -2.80 -44.35 -20.29
CA PRO A 650 -3.76 -45.08 -21.11
C PRO A 650 -3.48 -44.78 -22.58
N VAL A 651 -3.23 -45.83 -23.36
CA VAL A 651 -3.03 -45.72 -24.82
C VAL A 651 -4.38 -45.41 -25.44
N LEU A 652 -4.57 -44.16 -25.87
CA LEU A 652 -5.76 -43.74 -26.60
C LEU A 652 -5.75 -44.42 -27.98
N ASP A 653 -6.90 -44.90 -28.43
CA ASP A 653 -7.05 -45.47 -29.77
C ASP A 653 -7.02 -44.36 -30.83
N ASP A 654 -5.83 -44.10 -31.37
CA ASP A 654 -5.59 -43.09 -32.39
C ASP A 654 -6.41 -43.31 -33.67
N SER A 655 -6.90 -44.53 -33.93
CA SER A 655 -7.76 -44.81 -35.07
C SER A 655 -9.17 -44.23 -34.89
N THR A 656 -9.75 -44.40 -33.71
CA THR A 656 -11.04 -43.80 -33.34
C THR A 656 -10.94 -42.28 -33.22
N VAL A 657 -9.84 -41.75 -32.64
CA VAL A 657 -9.59 -40.29 -32.59
C VAL A 657 -9.53 -39.71 -34.00
N SER A 658 -8.77 -40.34 -34.90
CA SER A 658 -8.60 -39.87 -36.28
C SER A 658 -9.93 -39.88 -37.06
N GLN A 659 -10.75 -40.92 -36.89
CA GLN A 659 -12.07 -41.01 -37.54
C GLN A 659 -13.04 -39.92 -37.04
N LEU A 660 -13.05 -39.62 -35.73
CA LEU A 660 -13.86 -38.52 -35.19
C LEU A 660 -13.37 -37.15 -35.69
N CYS A 661 -12.06 -36.97 -35.85
CA CYS A 661 -11.50 -35.77 -36.48
C CYS A 661 -11.88 -35.63 -37.95
N GLU A 662 -11.88 -36.73 -38.72
CA GLU A 662 -12.35 -36.74 -40.11
C GLU A 662 -13.84 -36.38 -40.23
N MET A 663 -14.64 -36.68 -39.21
CA MET A 663 -16.04 -36.26 -39.10
C MET A 663 -16.22 -34.77 -38.77
N GLY A 664 -15.12 -34.04 -38.52
CA GLY A 664 -15.10 -32.60 -38.30
C GLY A 664 -15.04 -32.17 -36.83
N PHE A 665 -14.86 -33.11 -35.88
CA PHE A 665 -14.75 -32.78 -34.47
C PHE A 665 -13.33 -32.33 -34.07
N PRO A 666 -13.16 -31.39 -33.12
CA PRO A 666 -11.85 -30.94 -32.66
C PRO A 666 -11.01 -32.07 -32.06
N LEU A 667 -9.71 -32.10 -32.36
CA LEU A 667 -8.79 -33.19 -31.96
C LEU A 667 -8.79 -33.48 -30.45
N GLU A 668 -8.75 -32.43 -29.62
CA GLU A 668 -8.73 -32.59 -28.17
C GLU A 668 -10.07 -33.08 -27.61
N ALA A 669 -11.19 -32.70 -28.25
CA ALA A 669 -12.51 -33.24 -27.94
C ALA A 669 -12.60 -34.75 -28.26
N CYS A 670 -12.06 -35.17 -29.41
CA CYS A 670 -11.97 -36.57 -29.80
C CYS A 670 -11.12 -37.38 -28.82
N ARG A 671 -10.00 -36.82 -28.35
CA ARG A 671 -9.14 -37.44 -27.33
C ARG A 671 -9.86 -37.60 -25.99
N LYS A 672 -10.55 -36.55 -25.54
CA LYS A 672 -11.41 -36.62 -24.33
C LYS A 672 -12.48 -37.69 -24.47
N ALA A 673 -13.16 -37.76 -25.61
CA ALA A 673 -14.20 -38.73 -25.86
C ALA A 673 -13.70 -40.18 -25.78
N VAL A 674 -12.58 -40.50 -26.42
CA VAL A 674 -11.97 -41.84 -26.36
C VAL A 674 -11.50 -42.16 -24.94
N TYR A 675 -10.97 -41.17 -24.22
CA TYR A 675 -10.55 -41.31 -22.83
C TYR A 675 -11.71 -41.60 -21.87
N PHE A 676 -12.74 -40.75 -21.86
CA PHE A 676 -13.87 -40.85 -20.93
C PHE A 676 -14.81 -42.02 -21.23
N THR A 677 -14.77 -42.55 -22.46
CA THR A 677 -15.50 -43.77 -22.83
C THR A 677 -14.66 -45.04 -22.68
N GLY A 678 -13.40 -44.93 -22.25
CA GLY A 678 -12.52 -46.07 -21.99
C GLY A 678 -12.21 -46.92 -23.22
N ASN A 679 -11.98 -46.29 -24.38
CA ASN A 679 -11.69 -46.95 -25.66
C ASN A 679 -12.74 -48.00 -26.09
N THR A 680 -14.01 -47.80 -25.78
CA THR A 680 -15.10 -48.75 -26.08
C THR A 680 -15.60 -48.72 -27.54
N GLY A 681 -14.91 -47.98 -28.42
CA GLY A 681 -15.18 -47.89 -29.86
C GLY A 681 -15.78 -46.55 -30.30
N ILE A 682 -15.90 -46.35 -31.62
CA ILE A 682 -16.28 -45.07 -32.22
C ILE A 682 -17.70 -44.62 -31.88
N ASP A 683 -18.68 -45.52 -31.77
CA ASP A 683 -20.07 -45.14 -31.49
C ASP A 683 -20.22 -44.57 -30.06
N ALA A 684 -19.49 -45.13 -29.09
CA ALA A 684 -19.49 -44.62 -27.71
C ALA A 684 -18.81 -43.25 -27.63
N ALA A 685 -17.65 -43.11 -28.28
CA ALA A 685 -16.92 -41.85 -28.33
C ALA A 685 -17.71 -40.77 -29.10
N MET A 686 -18.38 -41.10 -30.20
CA MET A 686 -19.24 -40.19 -30.95
C MET A 686 -20.42 -39.69 -30.12
N ASN A 687 -21.10 -40.57 -29.38
CA ASN A 687 -22.17 -40.18 -28.46
C ASN A 687 -21.66 -39.25 -27.35
N TRP A 688 -20.45 -39.50 -26.84
CA TRP A 688 -19.83 -38.61 -25.85
C TRP A 688 -19.52 -37.24 -26.43
N VAL A 689 -18.89 -37.18 -27.62
CA VAL A 689 -18.61 -35.92 -28.34
C VAL A 689 -19.90 -35.14 -28.58
N MET A 690 -20.97 -35.82 -29.00
CA MET A 690 -22.25 -35.16 -29.26
C MET A 690 -22.92 -34.63 -27.99
N GLY A 691 -22.76 -35.32 -26.85
CA GLY A 691 -23.31 -34.88 -25.57
C GLY A 691 -22.54 -33.75 -24.88
N HIS A 692 -21.27 -33.54 -25.25
CA HIS A 692 -20.37 -32.59 -24.61
C HIS A 692 -19.90 -31.48 -25.58
N MET A 693 -20.48 -31.39 -26.78
CA MET A 693 -20.03 -30.43 -27.81
C MET A 693 -20.23 -28.96 -27.44
N ASP A 694 -21.15 -28.69 -26.53
CA ASP A 694 -21.46 -27.35 -26.02
C ASP A 694 -20.67 -27.00 -24.74
N ASP A 695 -19.79 -27.91 -24.28
CA ASP A 695 -18.98 -27.71 -23.07
C ASP A 695 -17.90 -26.65 -23.32
N ALA A 696 -17.69 -25.76 -22.34
CA ALA A 696 -16.75 -24.65 -22.47
C ALA A 696 -15.29 -25.11 -22.65
N ASP A 697 -14.94 -26.29 -22.15
CA ASP A 697 -13.62 -26.91 -22.27
C ASP A 697 -13.57 -28.01 -23.36
N PHE A 698 -14.62 -28.17 -24.17
CA PHE A 698 -14.73 -29.24 -25.17
C PHE A 698 -13.48 -29.36 -26.06
N SER A 699 -12.90 -28.24 -26.47
CA SER A 699 -11.69 -28.17 -27.30
C SER A 699 -10.38 -28.00 -26.51
N ALA A 700 -10.44 -27.93 -25.18
CA ALA A 700 -9.26 -27.78 -24.33
C ALA A 700 -8.46 -29.10 -24.24
N PRO A 701 -7.13 -29.05 -24.08
CA PRO A 701 -6.29 -30.25 -24.00
C PRO A 701 -6.68 -31.18 -22.86
N LEU A 702 -6.62 -32.49 -23.08
CA LEU A 702 -6.84 -33.49 -22.03
C LEU A 702 -5.64 -33.48 -21.04
N VAL A 703 -5.89 -33.10 -19.78
CA VAL A 703 -4.90 -33.17 -18.70
C VAL A 703 -5.21 -34.39 -17.83
N LEU A 704 -4.33 -35.40 -17.85
CA LEU A 704 -4.53 -36.62 -17.03
C LEU A 704 -4.14 -36.35 -15.56
N PRO A 705 -4.84 -36.94 -14.57
CA PRO A 705 -4.46 -36.82 -13.17
C PRO A 705 -3.06 -37.42 -12.95
N GLY A 706 -2.11 -36.61 -12.51
CA GLY A 706 -0.70 -37.00 -12.35
C GLY A 706 0.22 -36.60 -13.52
N SER A 707 -0.32 -36.10 -14.63
CA SER A 707 0.45 -35.38 -15.64
C SER A 707 0.14 -33.89 -15.55
N SER A 708 0.97 -33.15 -14.83
CA SER A 708 1.13 -31.72 -15.08
C SER A 708 1.37 -31.53 -16.57
N SER A 709 0.56 -30.66 -17.20
CA SER A 709 0.73 -30.14 -18.56
C SER A 709 2.16 -30.29 -19.08
N ALA A 710 2.33 -31.01 -20.19
CA ALA A 710 3.62 -31.15 -20.85
C ALA A 710 4.27 -29.77 -21.07
N PRO A 711 5.43 -29.47 -20.46
CA PRO A 711 6.26 -28.38 -20.92
C PRO A 711 7.01 -28.87 -22.14
N GLY A 712 6.93 -28.12 -23.25
CA GLY A 712 7.98 -28.18 -24.25
C GLY A 712 9.32 -27.97 -23.55
N SER A 713 10.20 -28.96 -23.67
CA SER A 713 11.64 -28.91 -23.39
C SER A 713 12.13 -27.66 -22.65
N THR A 714 12.16 -27.68 -21.31
CA THR A 714 13.13 -26.91 -20.54
C THR A 714 14.02 -27.90 -19.79
N PRO A 715 15.34 -27.68 -19.76
CA PRO A 715 16.27 -28.58 -19.13
C PRO A 715 16.00 -28.62 -17.63
N THR A 716 16.51 -29.64 -16.94
CA THR A 716 16.76 -29.63 -15.50
C THR A 716 17.61 -28.39 -15.14
N GLU A 717 16.99 -27.22 -15.06
CA GLU A 717 17.60 -26.03 -14.49
C GLU A 717 17.65 -26.27 -12.99
N SER A 718 18.87 -26.40 -12.48
CA SER A 718 19.16 -26.42 -11.05
C SER A 718 18.49 -25.21 -10.39
N VAL A 719 17.66 -25.47 -9.40
CA VAL A 719 17.01 -24.41 -8.61
C VAL A 719 18.10 -23.55 -7.95
N PRO A 720 18.09 -22.22 -8.11
CA PRO A 720 19.09 -21.34 -7.51
C PRO A 720 19.13 -21.50 -5.99
N GLU A 721 20.30 -21.84 -5.44
CA GLU A 721 20.45 -22.12 -4.01
C GLU A 721 20.23 -20.88 -3.14
N GLU A 722 20.48 -19.68 -3.68
CA GLU A 722 20.15 -18.40 -3.04
C GLU A 722 18.64 -18.22 -2.85
N HIS A 723 17.82 -18.51 -3.87
CA HIS A 723 16.37 -18.41 -3.78
C HIS A 723 15.78 -19.44 -2.82
N LEU A 724 16.34 -20.66 -2.81
CA LEU A 724 16.00 -21.68 -1.82
C LEU A 724 16.32 -21.22 -0.40
N ALA A 725 17.51 -20.67 -0.18
CA ALA A 725 17.92 -20.17 1.13
C ALA A 725 16.99 -19.05 1.63
N THR A 726 16.58 -18.14 0.74
CA THR A 726 15.64 -17.07 1.06
C THR A 726 14.29 -17.63 1.52
N ILE A 727 13.68 -18.55 0.78
CA ILE A 727 12.38 -19.13 1.16
C ILE A 727 12.50 -19.99 2.43
N VAL A 728 13.59 -20.76 2.59
CA VAL A 728 13.82 -21.53 3.82
C VAL A 728 13.99 -20.61 5.03
N SER A 729 14.65 -19.46 4.87
CA SER A 729 14.80 -18.45 5.93
C SER A 729 13.48 -17.80 6.36
N MET A 730 12.46 -17.81 5.47
CA MET A 730 11.09 -17.40 5.81
C MET A 730 10.34 -18.45 6.66
N GLY A 731 10.95 -19.62 6.88
CA GLY A 731 10.41 -20.68 7.74
C GLY A 731 9.86 -21.90 7.00
N PHE A 732 10.12 -22.03 5.69
CA PHE A 732 9.65 -23.15 4.88
C PHE A 732 10.66 -24.31 4.81
N SER A 733 10.18 -25.53 4.59
CA SER A 733 11.06 -26.67 4.36
C SER A 733 11.76 -26.55 3.00
N ARG A 734 12.93 -27.19 2.85
CA ARG A 734 13.66 -27.19 1.56
C ARG A 734 12.82 -27.84 0.44
N ASP A 735 11.96 -28.81 0.77
CA ASP A 735 11.08 -29.45 -0.20
C ASP A 735 9.97 -28.50 -0.68
N GLN A 736 9.30 -27.82 0.26
CA GLN A 736 8.27 -26.82 -0.05
C GLN A 736 8.85 -25.68 -0.91
N ALA A 737 10.02 -25.16 -0.54
CA ALA A 737 10.72 -24.13 -1.31
C ALA A 737 11.08 -24.60 -2.74
N THR A 738 11.48 -25.87 -2.89
CA THR A 738 11.79 -26.46 -4.19
C THR A 738 10.53 -26.61 -5.06
N ARG A 739 9.41 -27.04 -4.47
CA ARG A 739 8.13 -27.15 -5.18
C ARG A 739 7.64 -25.79 -5.66
N ALA A 740 7.70 -24.77 -4.80
CA ALA A 740 7.31 -23.41 -5.14
C ALA A 740 8.13 -22.84 -6.31
N LEU A 741 9.47 -22.96 -6.26
CA LEU A 741 10.34 -22.48 -7.34
C LEU A 741 10.13 -23.24 -8.65
N ARG A 742 9.86 -24.56 -8.59
CA ARG A 742 9.53 -25.33 -9.79
C ARG A 742 8.19 -24.92 -10.40
N ALA A 743 7.17 -24.69 -9.58
CA ALA A 743 5.84 -24.26 -10.03
C ALA A 743 5.87 -22.87 -10.70
N THR A 744 6.86 -22.04 -10.38
CA THR A 744 6.93 -20.64 -10.84
C THR A 744 8.10 -20.36 -11.77
N SER A 745 8.70 -21.39 -12.37
CA SER A 745 9.84 -21.25 -13.30
C SER A 745 11.02 -20.48 -12.69
N ASN A 746 11.37 -20.82 -11.44
CA ASN A 746 12.45 -20.23 -10.64
C ASN A 746 12.34 -18.72 -10.34
N VAL A 747 11.17 -18.10 -10.56
CA VAL A 747 10.94 -16.70 -10.20
C VAL A 747 10.62 -16.59 -8.70
N LEU A 748 11.54 -15.98 -7.93
CA LEU A 748 11.46 -15.89 -6.47
C LEU A 748 10.15 -15.25 -5.98
N GLU A 749 9.77 -14.09 -6.52
CA GLU A 749 8.57 -13.36 -6.08
C GLU A 749 7.30 -14.20 -6.26
N ARG A 750 7.14 -14.82 -7.43
CA ARG A 750 6.04 -15.73 -7.71
C ARG A 750 6.10 -16.97 -6.81
N ALA A 751 7.29 -17.51 -6.53
CA ALA A 751 7.44 -18.67 -5.66
C ALA A 751 6.98 -18.36 -4.23
N VAL A 752 7.27 -17.16 -3.73
CA VAL A 752 6.78 -16.68 -2.44
C VAL A 752 5.25 -16.55 -2.46
N ASP A 753 4.64 -15.96 -3.49
CA ASP A 753 3.18 -15.89 -3.54
C ASP A 753 2.51 -17.27 -3.70
N TRP A 754 3.13 -18.17 -4.46
CA TRP A 754 2.66 -19.54 -4.64
C TRP A 754 2.69 -20.32 -3.32
N ILE A 755 3.78 -20.24 -2.56
CA ILE A 755 3.92 -21.01 -1.31
C ILE A 755 2.93 -20.54 -0.24
N PHE A 756 2.63 -19.24 -0.17
CA PHE A 756 1.64 -18.71 0.77
C PHE A 756 0.19 -19.00 0.35
N SER A 757 -0.09 -19.07 -0.96
CA SER A 757 -1.44 -19.42 -1.46
C SER A 757 -1.74 -20.92 -1.41
N HIS A 758 -0.73 -21.79 -1.44
CA HIS A 758 -0.86 -23.25 -1.42
C HIS A 758 -0.43 -23.85 -0.08
N LEU A 759 -0.29 -23.01 0.94
CA LEU A 759 0.27 -23.38 2.22
C LEU A 759 -0.56 -24.47 2.92
N ASP A 760 -1.88 -24.28 2.99
CA ASP A 760 -2.80 -25.23 3.62
C ASP A 760 -2.81 -26.57 2.86
N ASP A 761 -2.70 -26.53 1.53
CA ASP A 761 -2.60 -27.73 0.69
C ASP A 761 -1.28 -28.48 0.94
N LEU A 762 -0.15 -27.77 1.02
CA LEU A 762 1.16 -28.34 1.30
C LEU A 762 1.21 -28.99 2.69
N GLU A 763 0.63 -28.34 3.70
CA GLU A 763 0.55 -28.91 5.07
C GLU A 763 -0.37 -30.13 5.11
N SER A 764 -1.48 -30.12 4.36
CA SER A 764 -2.36 -31.30 4.25
C SER A 764 -1.66 -32.50 3.58
N MET A 765 -0.78 -32.25 2.61
CA MET A 765 -0.01 -33.29 1.92
C MET A 765 1.06 -33.91 2.83
N GLU A 766 1.79 -33.12 3.63
CA GLU A 766 2.82 -33.63 4.55
C GLU A 766 2.22 -34.57 5.63
N VAL A 767 1.01 -34.28 6.12
CA VAL A 767 0.31 -35.15 7.10
C VAL A 767 -0.08 -36.49 6.48
N SER A 768 -0.41 -36.52 5.18
CA SER A 768 -0.79 -37.75 4.47
C SER A 768 0.39 -38.67 4.12
N GLU A 769 1.61 -38.13 3.97
CA GLU A 769 2.83 -38.92 3.76
C GLU A 769 3.45 -39.45 5.07
N GLY A 770 3.27 -38.74 6.21
CA GLY A 770 3.79 -39.14 7.52
C GLY A 770 3.08 -40.32 8.22
N GLY A 771 1.95 -40.81 7.69
CA GLY A 771 1.08 -41.79 8.35
C GLY A 771 1.24 -43.26 7.94
N ARG A 772 2.24 -43.65 7.13
CA ARG A 772 2.35 -45.03 6.61
C ARG A 772 2.98 -46.07 7.56
N SER A 773 3.08 -45.78 8.85
CA SER A 773 3.56 -46.75 9.85
C SER A 773 2.60 -46.88 11.03
N GLU A 774 1.51 -47.61 10.82
CA GLU A 774 0.89 -48.59 11.75
C GLU A 774 -0.56 -48.84 11.34
N ALA A 775 -0.89 -50.11 11.10
CA ALA A 775 -2.24 -50.55 10.80
C ALA A 775 -3.06 -50.61 12.10
N GLY A 776 -4.14 -49.83 12.19
CA GLY A 776 -5.10 -49.95 13.29
C GLY A 776 -6.27 -48.94 13.25
N SER A 777 -7.48 -49.48 13.06
CA SER A 777 -8.82 -48.90 13.24
C SER A 777 -9.31 -47.79 12.29
N GLU A 778 -10.33 -48.15 11.49
CA GLU A 778 -11.26 -47.24 10.82
C GLU A 778 -12.14 -46.53 11.86
N GLY A 779 -11.93 -45.23 12.04
CA GLY A 779 -12.79 -44.33 12.78
C GLY A 779 -12.48 -42.89 12.36
N SER A 780 -13.48 -42.21 11.78
CA SER A 780 -13.52 -40.78 11.42
C SER A 780 -12.17 -40.14 11.05
N ARG A 781 -11.85 -40.11 9.74
CA ARG A 781 -10.86 -39.15 9.23
C ARG A 781 -11.42 -37.75 9.44
N ASP A 782 -10.94 -37.06 10.48
CA ASP A 782 -11.10 -35.61 10.56
C ASP A 782 -10.50 -34.98 9.28
N PRO A 783 -11.17 -33.97 8.69
CA PRO A 783 -10.62 -33.28 7.52
C PRO A 783 -9.26 -32.66 7.84
N PRO A 784 -8.38 -32.46 6.84
CA PRO A 784 -7.06 -31.87 7.05
C PRO A 784 -7.18 -30.53 7.79
N PRO A 785 -6.20 -30.17 8.65
CA PRO A 785 -6.27 -28.93 9.41
C PRO A 785 -6.29 -27.73 8.46
N GLY A 786 -7.41 -27.03 8.40
CA GLY A 786 -7.56 -25.79 7.65
C GLY A 786 -6.77 -24.62 8.28
N PRO A 787 -6.82 -23.43 7.66
CA PRO A 787 -6.09 -22.26 8.13
C PRO A 787 -6.49 -21.90 9.56
N ARG A 788 -5.50 -21.56 10.39
CA ARG A 788 -5.72 -21.20 11.79
C ARG A 788 -6.57 -19.93 11.89
N VAL A 789 -7.75 -20.04 12.49
CA VAL A 789 -8.66 -18.92 12.75
C VAL A 789 -9.15 -18.96 14.20
N ARG A 790 -9.35 -17.77 14.78
CA ARG A 790 -9.99 -17.62 16.10
C ARG A 790 -11.48 -17.41 15.88
N ASP A 791 -12.29 -18.30 16.43
CA ASP A 791 -13.75 -18.21 16.33
C ASP A 791 -14.39 -17.84 17.67
N GLY A 792 -15.54 -17.17 17.61
CA GLY A 792 -16.26 -16.70 18.79
C GLY A 792 -17.68 -16.20 18.50
N PRO A 793 -18.37 -15.61 19.49
CA PRO A 793 -19.69 -15.03 19.28
C PRO A 793 -19.62 -13.86 18.29
N GLY A 794 -20.61 -13.73 17.41
CA GLY A 794 -20.67 -12.65 16.41
C GLY A 794 -21.08 -11.28 16.96
N LYS A 795 -20.77 -10.97 18.22
CA LYS A 795 -21.17 -9.73 18.89
C LYS A 795 -19.98 -8.80 19.07
N TYR A 796 -20.11 -7.56 18.64
CA TYR A 796 -19.02 -6.61 18.58
C TYR A 796 -19.37 -5.22 19.11
N GLU A 797 -18.35 -4.49 19.55
CA GLU A 797 -18.38 -3.07 19.91
C GLU A 797 -17.45 -2.29 18.98
N LEU A 798 -17.92 -1.17 18.43
CA LEU A 798 -17.11 -0.25 17.62
C LEU A 798 -16.04 0.39 18.50
N PHE A 799 -14.78 0.27 18.12
CA PHE A 799 -13.67 0.90 18.85
C PHE A 799 -12.81 1.82 18.00
N ALA A 800 -12.82 1.69 16.66
CA ALA A 800 -12.11 2.62 15.80
C ALA A 800 -12.72 2.70 14.40
N PHE A 801 -12.47 3.81 13.71
CA PHE A 801 -12.76 3.93 12.27
C PHE A 801 -11.78 4.91 11.60
N ILE A 802 -11.55 4.70 10.31
CA ILE A 802 -10.73 5.54 9.43
C ILE A 802 -11.65 6.23 8.45
N SER A 803 -11.52 7.54 8.31
CA SER A 803 -12.33 8.37 7.41
C SER A 803 -11.49 8.92 6.26
N HIS A 804 -11.97 8.75 5.03
CA HIS A 804 -11.44 9.43 3.85
C HIS A 804 -12.23 10.72 3.61
N MET A 805 -11.57 11.86 3.77
CA MET A 805 -12.11 13.20 3.60
C MET A 805 -11.90 13.69 2.17
N GLY A 806 -12.94 14.18 1.51
CA GLY A 806 -12.87 14.73 0.15
C GLY A 806 -13.78 14.01 -0.84
N THR A 807 -14.25 14.71 -1.86
CA THR A 807 -15.27 14.20 -2.79
C THR A 807 -14.69 13.41 -3.97
N SER A 808 -13.37 13.47 -4.15
CA SER A 808 -12.65 12.76 -5.22
C SER A 808 -12.29 11.33 -4.81
N THR A 809 -12.15 10.47 -5.81
CA THR A 809 -11.55 9.13 -5.67
C THR A 809 -10.03 9.16 -5.79
N MET A 810 -9.48 10.19 -6.42
CA MET A 810 -8.04 10.33 -6.71
C MET A 810 -7.31 11.11 -5.62
N CYS A 811 -8.04 11.89 -4.82
CA CYS A 811 -7.44 12.67 -3.75
C CYS A 811 -8.34 12.81 -2.52
N GLY A 812 -7.69 13.00 -1.38
CA GLY A 812 -8.34 13.29 -0.11
C GLY A 812 -7.36 13.23 1.06
N HIS A 813 -7.91 13.23 2.27
CA HIS A 813 -7.13 13.17 3.50
C HIS A 813 -7.67 12.11 4.44
N TYR A 814 -6.78 11.34 5.05
CA TYR A 814 -7.14 10.29 5.98
C TYR A 814 -6.95 10.74 7.42
N VAL A 815 -7.97 10.50 8.25
CA VAL A 815 -7.89 10.60 9.71
C VAL A 815 -8.47 9.33 10.32
N CYS A 816 -8.09 9.03 11.55
CA CYS A 816 -8.73 7.95 12.30
C CYS A 816 -9.27 8.44 13.64
N HIS A 817 -10.37 7.83 14.05
CA HIS A 817 -10.99 8.03 15.36
C HIS A 817 -10.89 6.71 16.12
N ILE A 818 -10.40 6.77 17.36
CA ILE A 818 -10.17 5.59 18.19
C ILE A 818 -10.76 5.86 19.58
N LYS A 819 -11.57 4.92 20.07
CA LYS A 819 -12.16 4.93 21.41
C LYS A 819 -11.15 4.38 22.41
N LYS A 820 -10.61 5.25 23.27
CA LYS A 820 -9.68 4.92 24.36
C LYS A 820 -10.29 5.31 25.69
N ASP A 821 -10.33 4.40 26.66
CA ASP A 821 -10.91 4.65 28.00
C ASP A 821 -12.31 5.30 27.97
N GLN A 822 -13.18 4.81 27.07
CA GLN A 822 -14.53 5.35 26.80
C GLN A 822 -14.58 6.77 26.21
N GLN A 823 -13.44 7.37 25.87
CA GLN A 823 -13.33 8.65 25.18
C GLN A 823 -12.88 8.46 23.74
N TRP A 824 -13.52 9.16 22.79
CA TRP A 824 -13.07 9.18 21.40
C TRP A 824 -11.89 10.13 21.24
N VAL A 825 -10.90 9.70 20.46
CA VAL A 825 -9.70 10.45 20.14
C VAL A 825 -9.55 10.51 18.63
N ILE A 826 -9.39 11.71 18.08
CA ILE A 826 -9.04 11.91 16.68
C ILE A 826 -7.52 11.97 16.54
N PHE A 827 -7.00 11.18 15.62
CA PHE A 827 -5.60 11.22 15.19
C PHE A 827 -5.57 11.74 13.75
N ASN A 828 -5.08 12.97 13.61
CA ASN A 828 -4.89 13.65 12.34
C ASN A 828 -3.41 14.00 12.19
N ASP A 829 -2.63 13.04 11.65
CA ASP A 829 -1.18 13.13 11.57
C ASP A 829 -0.56 13.49 12.94
N GLN A 830 0.06 14.66 13.07
CA GLN A 830 0.69 15.12 14.31
C GLN A 830 -0.34 15.51 15.38
N LYS A 831 -1.54 15.91 14.96
CA LYS A 831 -2.58 16.42 15.85
C LYS A 831 -3.34 15.26 16.46
N VAL A 832 -3.38 15.24 17.79
CA VAL A 832 -4.12 14.24 18.57
C VAL A 832 -4.98 14.98 19.57
N CYS A 833 -6.29 14.83 19.43
CA CYS A 833 -7.26 15.59 20.21
C CYS A 833 -8.38 14.68 20.72
N ALA A 834 -8.99 15.08 21.84
CA ALA A 834 -10.25 14.49 22.28
C ALA A 834 -11.35 14.84 21.28
N SER A 835 -12.02 13.83 20.72
CA SER A 835 -13.18 13.99 19.85
C SER A 835 -14.46 13.96 20.68
N GLU A 836 -15.34 14.94 20.49
CA GLU A 836 -16.60 15.05 21.26
C GLU A 836 -17.78 14.43 20.51
N LYS A 837 -17.84 14.62 19.19
CA LYS A 837 -18.87 14.15 18.28
C LYS A 837 -18.21 13.44 17.09
N PRO A 838 -17.71 12.21 17.29
CA PRO A 838 -17.03 11.48 16.24
C PRO A 838 -17.97 11.27 15.03
N PRO A 839 -17.52 11.57 13.80
CA PRO A 839 -18.30 11.47 12.56
C PRO A 839 -18.42 10.02 12.10
N LYS A 840 -19.06 9.19 12.94
CA LYS A 840 -19.21 7.74 12.72
C LYS A 840 -19.96 7.40 11.44
N ASP A 841 -20.70 8.32 10.87
CA ASP A 841 -21.49 8.12 9.66
C ASP A 841 -20.71 8.36 8.36
N LEU A 842 -19.52 8.96 8.44
CA LEU A 842 -18.68 9.35 7.29
C LEU A 842 -17.42 8.49 7.14
N GLY A 843 -17.22 7.52 8.03
CA GLY A 843 -16.09 6.60 7.99
C GLY A 843 -16.02 5.76 6.70
N TYR A 844 -14.85 5.21 6.44
CA TYR A 844 -14.54 4.35 5.30
C TYR A 844 -14.22 2.92 5.76
N LEU A 845 -13.29 2.78 6.69
CA LEU A 845 -12.98 1.51 7.35
C LEU A 845 -13.41 1.57 8.80
N TYR A 846 -14.15 0.57 9.26
CA TYR A 846 -14.61 0.46 10.64
C TYR A 846 -13.99 -0.78 11.29
N PHE A 847 -13.62 -0.63 12.56
CA PHE A 847 -12.97 -1.67 13.34
C PHE A 847 -13.80 -1.94 14.59
N TYR A 848 -14.25 -3.18 14.67
CA TYR A 848 -15.14 -3.70 15.69
C TYR A 848 -14.39 -4.73 16.54
N ARG A 849 -14.47 -4.63 17.86
CA ARG A 849 -13.85 -5.58 18.78
C ARG A 849 -14.92 -6.52 19.31
N ARG A 850 -14.66 -7.83 19.29
CA ARG A 850 -15.60 -8.83 19.81
C ARG A 850 -15.82 -8.64 21.30
N VAL A 851 -17.07 -8.68 21.73
CA VAL A 851 -17.45 -8.57 23.14
C VAL A 851 -17.24 -9.94 23.78
N ALA A 852 -16.47 -9.98 24.87
CA ALA A 852 -16.35 -11.19 25.69
C ALA A 852 -17.68 -11.41 26.44
N GLU A 853 -18.18 -12.66 26.45
CA GLU A 853 -19.37 -13.04 27.22
C GLU A 853 -19.16 -13.00 28.73
#